data_AF-A0A7X7R0M9-F1
#
_entry.id   AF-A0A7X7R0M9-F1
#
_cell.length_a   1.000
_cell.length_b   1.000
_cell.length_c   1.000
_cell.angle_alpha   90.00
_cell.angle_beta   90.00
_cell.angle_gamma   90.00
#
_symmetry.space_group_name_H-M   'P 1'
#
loop_
_entity.id
_entity.type
_entity.pdbx_description
1 polymer ?
#
loop_
_entity_poly.entity_id
_entity_poly.type
_entity_poly.pdbx_seq_one_letter_code
_entity_poly.pdbx_strand_id
1 'polypeptide(L)'
;MKRNLLLVFFVFCSVGLFAQQPLPRYMTEEEKAIFPMYLESIVGSRDANPPSAPPRTPGEWDENQAVVIAWTSYTPELREIVRYAREYVTVYIVCDDSTYVKNNLTNGGVALQNIKYIIGDYNSVWIRDYGPQSVYLQGTNELAIVDWVYNRPRPADDQVPVLVANKLDLPIYQMTINPNKLVATGGNLMMDGHGTAFSSKLIVEENSNLTEPQINTIMNNYMGIDSYIKMNTLPYDGIHHIDMHMKLLDEETLLVGQYPAGVADGPQIEANLQYILDNFQTPYGRPYKVVRIPMPASNYGSYPPNSSYYTYTNSVILNGLVLVPVYGFAQDEQALEVYRNAMPGYKVIGLDMYDVIPASGAIHCITHEIAANDPIFISHKKILEGESSETSFPVKAFIETTSGVQSAKLFWSIDTLAGFNESSMTLVNDTFVANIPGQACGEKVFYYISVTNNNNKTLARPIVGSKGPYSFEVVGDEADFTSNVNEAMVGETVIFNDVSCLTYSTYDWNFGEGANPATASGPGPHEVTYSSVGAKTISLSLDGGQPIIKEDYVQINTAIYVLTVSKEGNGETNPVPGEYNYNIGTEVELTATPSSGWKLSKWEVNGSVYTTTESIISLTMNENMIAKAIFTENVGIDDNTSAQVNVFPNPTDGMLTVNMNQSKGDYVLSISNIQGQEVYQSMIPEGQSSVIIDLSAQPAGVYFIRIIGEGNVFLNEIIRK
;
A
#
# COMPACT_ATOMS: atom_id res chain seq x y z
N MET A 1 35.27 83.28 -48.67
CA MET A 1 35.34 81.90 -49.21
C MET A 1 36.16 81.05 -48.25
N LYS A 2 35.52 80.20 -47.44
CA LYS A 2 36.20 79.25 -46.54
C LYS A 2 36.06 77.85 -47.14
N ARG A 3 37.18 77.20 -47.46
CA ARG A 3 37.25 75.79 -47.87
C ARG A 3 37.33 74.94 -46.61
N ASN A 4 36.35 74.06 -46.41
CA ASN A 4 36.39 73.02 -45.38
C ASN A 4 37.32 71.89 -45.85
N LEU A 5 38.29 71.54 -45.01
CA LEU A 5 39.13 70.35 -45.15
C LEU A 5 38.54 69.29 -44.22
N LEU A 6 37.96 68.23 -44.78
CA LEU A 6 37.54 67.05 -44.01
C LEU A 6 38.80 66.27 -43.62
N LEU A 7 39.05 66.12 -42.33
CA LEU A 7 40.08 65.24 -41.77
C LEU A 7 39.39 63.94 -41.34
N VAL A 8 39.61 62.87 -42.11
CA VAL A 8 39.14 61.52 -41.80
C VAL A 8 40.11 60.94 -40.76
N PHE A 9 39.60 60.68 -39.55
CA PHE A 9 40.31 59.91 -38.54
C PHE A 9 40.24 58.42 -38.90
N PHE A 10 41.35 57.84 -39.31
CA PHE A 10 41.54 56.38 -39.31
C PHE A 10 41.86 55.96 -37.87
N VAL A 11 40.90 55.34 -37.19
CA VAL A 11 41.16 54.59 -35.96
C VAL A 11 41.77 53.25 -36.38
N PHE A 12 43.09 53.14 -36.26
CA PHE A 12 43.77 51.85 -36.25
C PHE A 12 43.39 51.13 -34.96
N CYS A 13 42.44 50.19 -35.04
CA CYS A 13 42.18 49.25 -33.98
C CYS A 13 43.32 48.22 -34.01
N SER A 14 44.26 48.34 -33.08
CA SER A 14 45.27 47.31 -32.83
C SER A 14 44.56 46.04 -32.39
N VAL A 15 44.52 45.04 -33.28
CA VAL A 15 44.03 43.70 -32.96
C VAL A 15 45.08 43.04 -32.05
N GLY A 16 44.94 43.27 -30.75
CA GLY A 16 45.54 42.39 -29.76
C GLY A 16 44.84 41.04 -29.88
N LEU A 17 45.60 39.97 -30.16
CA LEU A 17 45.17 38.60 -29.97
C LEU A 17 44.92 38.35 -28.47
N PHE A 18 43.82 38.86 -27.94
CA PHE A 18 43.22 38.32 -26.73
C PHE A 18 42.38 37.12 -27.16
N ALA A 19 42.71 35.93 -26.64
CA ALA A 19 41.84 34.78 -26.78
C ALA A 19 40.45 35.16 -26.26
N GLN A 20 39.44 35.10 -27.13
CA GLN A 20 38.06 35.30 -26.74
C GLN A 20 37.74 34.26 -25.66
N GLN A 21 37.37 34.72 -24.46
CA GLN A 21 36.97 33.82 -23.38
C GLN A 21 35.77 32.97 -23.84
N PRO A 22 35.68 31.70 -23.41
CA PRO A 22 34.51 30.86 -23.69
C PRO A 22 33.21 31.61 -23.31
N LEU A 23 32.18 31.55 -24.16
CA LEU A 23 30.88 32.12 -23.81
C LEU A 23 30.30 31.37 -22.60
N PRO A 24 29.84 32.09 -21.56
CA PRO A 24 29.23 31.44 -20.40
C PRO A 24 27.90 30.77 -20.77
N ARG A 25 27.41 29.85 -19.92
CA ARG A 25 26.09 29.22 -20.14
C ARG A 25 24.92 30.19 -19.92
N TYR A 26 25.07 31.13 -19.00
CA TYR A 26 24.09 32.22 -18.79
C TYR A 26 24.21 33.31 -19.87
N MET A 27 23.18 34.16 -20.03
CA MET A 27 23.29 35.38 -20.85
C MET A 27 24.15 36.42 -20.14
N THR A 28 25.15 36.93 -20.87
CA THR A 28 25.85 38.18 -20.51
C THR A 28 24.89 39.38 -20.52
N GLU A 29 25.28 40.49 -19.88
CA GLU A 29 24.45 41.70 -19.88
C GLU A 29 24.27 42.28 -21.29
N GLU A 30 25.29 42.15 -22.13
CA GLU A 30 25.23 42.49 -23.56
C GLU A 30 24.22 41.62 -24.31
N GLU A 31 24.23 40.30 -24.06
CA GLU A 31 23.25 39.37 -24.65
C GLU A 31 21.83 39.69 -24.20
N LYS A 32 21.61 39.98 -22.91
CA LYS A 32 20.29 40.39 -22.39
C LYS A 32 19.76 41.65 -23.09
N ALA A 33 20.63 42.62 -23.38
CA ALA A 33 20.24 43.85 -24.05
C ALA A 33 19.79 43.65 -25.50
N ILE A 34 20.34 42.66 -26.21
CA ILE A 34 19.99 42.36 -27.61
C ILE A 34 18.94 41.26 -27.76
N PHE A 35 18.61 40.54 -26.68
CA PHE A 35 17.71 39.38 -26.74
C PHE A 35 16.31 39.70 -27.30
N PRO A 36 15.64 40.81 -26.95
CA PRO A 36 14.36 41.16 -27.57
C PRO A 36 14.46 41.35 -29.10
N MET A 37 15.51 42.02 -29.57
CA MET A 37 15.76 42.19 -31.01
C MET A 37 16.07 40.87 -31.70
N TYR A 38 16.81 39.97 -31.02
CA TYR A 38 17.06 38.63 -31.52
C TYR A 38 15.76 37.84 -31.70
N LEU A 39 14.87 37.84 -30.70
CA LEU A 39 13.58 37.16 -30.80
C LEU A 39 12.73 37.71 -31.95
N GLU A 40 12.75 39.01 -32.22
CA GLU A 40 12.08 39.62 -33.38
C GLU A 40 12.71 39.23 -34.72
N SER A 41 14.01 38.89 -34.74
CA SER A 41 14.72 38.51 -35.97
C SER A 41 14.42 37.08 -36.45
N ILE A 42 13.91 36.22 -35.56
CA ILE A 42 13.51 34.84 -35.88
C ILE A 42 12.17 34.88 -36.61
N VAL A 43 12.21 35.08 -37.93
CA VAL A 43 11.04 35.08 -38.82
C VAL A 43 11.36 34.39 -40.14
N GLY A 44 10.49 33.45 -40.57
CA GLY A 44 10.19 33.29 -42.00
C GLY A 44 10.98 32.28 -42.86
N SER A 45 11.50 31.17 -42.34
CA SER A 45 12.07 30.12 -43.23
C SER A 45 11.97 28.65 -42.75
N ARG A 46 11.26 28.40 -41.64
CA ARG A 46 11.25 27.10 -40.93
C ARG A 46 9.83 26.51 -40.91
N ASP A 47 9.67 25.19 -41.05
CA ASP A 47 8.35 24.55 -40.98
C ASP A 47 7.80 24.67 -39.55
N ALA A 48 6.64 25.33 -39.44
CA ALA A 48 6.03 25.77 -38.19
C ALA A 48 4.90 24.86 -37.71
N ASN A 49 4.63 23.77 -38.43
CA ASN A 49 3.57 22.85 -38.07
C ASN A 49 4.13 21.77 -37.14
N PRO A 50 3.39 21.36 -36.10
CA PRO A 50 3.75 20.16 -35.36
C PRO A 50 3.64 18.91 -36.27
N PRO A 51 4.20 17.78 -35.83
CA PRO A 51 3.82 16.46 -36.34
C PRO A 51 2.29 16.29 -36.42
N SER A 52 1.83 15.41 -37.32
CA SER A 52 0.39 15.21 -37.57
C SER A 52 -0.38 14.68 -36.35
N ALA A 53 0.32 14.07 -35.40
CA ALA A 53 -0.20 13.64 -34.12
C ALA A 53 0.95 13.66 -33.08
N PRO A 54 0.64 13.75 -31.76
CA PRO A 54 1.65 13.82 -30.72
C PRO A 54 2.66 12.66 -30.82
N PRO A 55 3.97 12.94 -31.02
CA PRO A 55 4.99 11.89 -31.12
C PRO A 55 5.30 11.30 -29.73
N ARG A 56 6.31 10.42 -29.63
CA ARG A 56 6.90 10.01 -28.36
C ARG A 56 8.31 10.58 -28.22
N THR A 57 8.58 11.31 -27.15
CA THR A 57 9.96 11.70 -26.81
C THR A 57 10.63 10.60 -25.97
N PRO A 58 11.83 10.10 -26.35
CA PRO A 58 12.55 9.10 -25.57
C PRO A 58 13.12 9.66 -24.27
N GLY A 59 13.30 8.79 -23.28
CA GLY A 59 14.14 9.08 -22.12
C GLY A 59 15.63 8.98 -22.49
N GLU A 60 16.51 9.62 -21.73
CA GLU A 60 17.95 9.63 -22.05
C GLU A 60 18.59 8.22 -22.01
N TRP A 61 18.03 7.31 -21.22
CA TRP A 61 18.45 5.90 -21.13
C TRP A 61 17.89 5.00 -22.24
N ASP A 62 17.01 5.50 -23.10
CA ASP A 62 16.55 4.75 -24.27
C ASP A 62 17.75 4.51 -25.23
N GLU A 63 17.52 3.68 -26.23
CA GLU A 63 18.56 3.34 -27.20
C GLU A 63 19.03 4.59 -27.97
N ASN A 64 20.33 4.87 -27.86
CA ASN A 64 20.99 5.99 -28.51
C ASN A 64 21.87 5.48 -29.66
N GLN A 65 21.76 6.07 -30.85
CA GLN A 65 22.69 5.77 -31.95
C GLN A 65 23.91 6.68 -31.96
N ALA A 66 23.77 7.87 -31.38
CA ALA A 66 24.82 8.87 -31.41
C ALA A 66 24.80 9.84 -30.23
N VAL A 67 25.90 10.56 -30.06
CA VAL A 67 25.99 11.78 -29.25
C VAL A 67 26.60 12.90 -30.09
N VAL A 68 26.13 14.12 -29.91
CA VAL A 68 26.60 15.33 -30.58
C VAL A 68 27.34 16.22 -29.59
N ILE A 69 28.48 16.76 -30.02
CA ILE A 69 29.25 17.78 -29.31
C ILE A 69 29.64 18.93 -30.25
N ALA A 70 29.83 20.13 -29.70
CA ALA A 70 30.40 21.27 -30.42
C ALA A 70 31.88 21.45 -30.03
N TRP A 71 32.79 21.43 -31.02
CA TRP A 71 34.22 21.46 -30.77
C TRP A 71 34.76 22.88 -30.70
N THR A 72 34.85 23.42 -29.50
CA THR A 72 35.29 24.80 -29.27
C THR A 72 36.18 24.92 -28.03
N SER A 73 35.68 25.55 -26.97
CA SER A 73 36.31 25.62 -25.65
C SER A 73 36.36 24.25 -24.98
N TYR A 74 37.22 24.09 -23.96
CA TYR A 74 37.32 22.86 -23.16
C TYR A 74 37.71 21.61 -23.98
N THR A 75 38.63 21.78 -24.94
CA THR A 75 39.04 20.65 -25.81
C THR A 75 39.64 19.44 -25.07
N PRO A 76 40.35 19.57 -23.93
CA PRO A 76 40.75 18.40 -23.13
C PRO A 76 39.55 17.58 -22.63
N GLU A 77 38.52 18.24 -22.11
CA GLU A 77 37.31 17.62 -21.57
C GLU A 77 36.47 16.99 -22.69
N LEU A 78 36.26 17.73 -23.79
CA LEU A 78 35.59 17.21 -24.98
C LEU A 78 36.30 15.98 -25.54
N ARG A 79 37.64 15.95 -25.51
CA ARG A 79 38.43 14.79 -25.95
C ARG A 79 38.13 13.54 -25.11
N GLU A 80 38.02 13.67 -23.80
CA GLU A 80 37.73 12.54 -22.93
C GLU A 80 36.27 12.08 -23.06
N ILE A 81 35.32 13.00 -23.28
CA ILE A 81 33.95 12.62 -23.68
C ILE A 81 33.99 11.79 -24.96
N VAL A 82 34.69 12.26 -26.00
CA VAL A 82 34.83 11.53 -27.27
C VAL A 82 35.48 10.18 -27.04
N ARG A 83 36.51 10.06 -26.19
CA ARG A 83 37.24 8.82 -25.90
C ARG A 83 36.32 7.70 -25.46
N TYR A 84 35.41 7.99 -24.54
CA TYR A 84 34.54 6.98 -23.93
C TYR A 84 33.25 6.79 -24.72
N ALA A 85 32.62 7.88 -25.18
CA ALA A 85 31.34 7.81 -25.90
C ALA A 85 31.44 6.99 -27.20
N ARG A 86 32.56 7.08 -27.92
CA ARG A 86 32.79 6.35 -29.18
C ARG A 86 32.81 4.83 -29.06
N GLU A 87 32.94 4.30 -27.85
CA GLU A 87 32.84 2.84 -27.58
C GLU A 87 31.38 2.36 -27.57
N TYR A 88 30.42 3.26 -27.40
CA TYR A 88 29.00 2.94 -27.19
C TYR A 88 28.09 3.49 -28.28
N VAL A 89 28.44 4.64 -28.86
CA VAL A 89 27.64 5.35 -29.85
C VAL A 89 28.54 6.00 -30.91
N THR A 90 27.94 6.48 -32.01
CA THR A 90 28.66 7.37 -32.93
C THR A 90 28.79 8.76 -32.33
N VAL A 91 29.98 9.36 -32.36
CA VAL A 91 30.18 10.76 -31.91
C VAL A 91 30.14 11.68 -33.12
N TYR A 92 29.14 12.55 -33.21
CA TYR A 92 29.09 13.65 -34.17
C TYR A 92 29.71 14.90 -33.56
N ILE A 93 30.71 15.45 -34.25
CA ILE A 93 31.41 16.65 -33.81
C ILE A 93 31.08 17.79 -34.76
N VAL A 94 30.37 18.80 -34.25
CA VAL A 94 30.14 20.07 -34.94
C VAL A 94 31.42 20.90 -34.81
N CYS A 95 32.02 21.28 -35.94
CA CYS A 95 33.31 21.98 -35.96
C CYS A 95 33.48 22.80 -37.25
N ASP A 96 34.32 23.81 -37.20
CA ASP A 96 34.75 24.61 -38.36
C ASP A 96 35.82 23.88 -39.20
N ASP A 97 36.78 23.22 -38.53
CA ASP A 97 37.86 22.46 -39.16
C ASP A 97 38.00 21.05 -38.58
N SER A 98 37.48 20.05 -39.30
CA SER A 98 37.63 18.64 -38.92
C SER A 98 39.08 18.15 -38.89
N THR A 99 40.01 18.81 -39.58
CA THR A 99 41.44 18.45 -39.58
C THR A 99 42.07 18.80 -38.23
N TYR A 100 41.80 20.01 -37.73
CA TYR A 100 42.19 20.43 -36.39
C TYR A 100 41.67 19.46 -35.33
N VAL A 101 40.38 19.10 -35.39
CA VAL A 101 39.78 18.17 -34.43
C VAL A 101 40.46 16.79 -34.48
N LYS A 102 40.67 16.22 -35.67
CA LYS A 102 41.37 14.93 -35.84
C LYS A 102 42.76 14.95 -35.24
N ASN A 103 43.52 16.03 -35.47
CA ASN A 103 44.86 16.18 -34.91
C ASN A 103 44.82 16.28 -33.38
N ASN A 104 43.87 17.02 -32.81
CA ASN A 104 43.71 17.12 -31.35
C ASN A 104 43.37 15.77 -30.72
N LEU A 105 42.41 15.04 -31.29
CA LEU A 105 42.01 13.70 -30.84
C LEU A 105 43.18 12.70 -30.92
N THR A 106 43.85 12.61 -32.06
CA THR A 106 44.96 11.67 -32.27
C THR A 106 46.18 11.98 -31.41
N ASN A 107 46.53 13.27 -31.24
CA ASN A 107 47.60 13.69 -30.34
C ASN A 107 47.29 13.34 -28.87
N GLY A 108 46.03 13.37 -28.48
CA GLY A 108 45.60 12.89 -27.17
C GLY A 108 45.33 11.38 -27.11
N GLY A 109 45.71 10.60 -28.13
CA GLY A 109 45.56 9.14 -28.11
C GLY A 109 44.12 8.64 -28.24
N VAL A 110 43.21 9.43 -28.83
CA VAL A 110 41.86 8.99 -29.17
C VAL A 110 41.84 8.49 -30.62
N ALA A 111 41.45 7.23 -30.79
CA ALA A 111 41.30 6.64 -32.10
C ALA A 111 40.03 7.15 -32.81
N LEU A 112 40.04 7.24 -34.14
CA LEU A 112 39.04 8.00 -34.91
C LEU A 112 37.81 7.18 -35.36
N GLN A 113 37.68 5.94 -34.90
CA GLN A 113 36.54 5.08 -35.25
C GLN A 113 35.27 5.49 -34.51
N ASN A 114 34.10 5.33 -35.14
CA ASN A 114 32.81 5.85 -34.67
C ASN A 114 32.77 7.37 -34.44
N ILE A 115 33.58 8.14 -35.16
CA ILE A 115 33.55 9.61 -35.13
C ILE A 115 33.15 10.15 -36.49
N LYS A 116 32.21 11.11 -36.51
CA LYS A 116 31.76 11.82 -37.70
C LYS A 116 31.79 13.32 -37.46
N TYR A 117 31.93 14.09 -38.53
CA TYR A 117 32.05 15.55 -38.46
C TYR A 117 30.88 16.21 -39.18
N ILE A 118 30.40 17.31 -38.61
CA ILE A 118 29.41 18.23 -39.17
C ILE A 118 30.11 19.59 -39.28
N ILE A 119 30.32 20.05 -40.51
CA ILE A 119 30.95 21.35 -40.76
C ILE A 119 29.86 22.41 -40.75
N GLY A 120 29.96 23.37 -39.84
CA GLY A 120 29.02 24.48 -39.73
C GLY A 120 29.36 25.43 -38.60
N ASP A 121 28.71 26.58 -38.60
CA ASP A 121 28.92 27.63 -37.60
C ASP A 121 28.22 27.27 -36.28
N TYR A 122 28.82 27.71 -35.18
CA TYR A 122 28.30 27.64 -33.82
C TYR A 122 28.89 28.81 -33.02
N ASN A 123 28.25 29.18 -31.92
CA ASN A 123 28.71 30.23 -31.03
C ASN A 123 29.34 29.66 -29.75
N SER A 124 28.81 28.56 -29.22
CA SER A 124 29.21 28.05 -27.90
C SER A 124 29.38 26.53 -27.85
N VAL A 125 29.79 26.02 -26.68
CA VAL A 125 30.00 24.58 -26.41
C VAL A 125 28.73 23.88 -25.91
N TRP A 126 27.71 24.65 -25.55
CA TRP A 126 26.55 24.23 -24.74
C TRP A 126 25.48 23.49 -25.57
N ILE A 127 25.89 22.51 -26.36
CA ILE A 127 25.07 21.76 -27.32
C ILE A 127 23.83 21.12 -26.69
N ARG A 128 23.80 20.88 -25.37
CA ARG A 128 22.60 20.41 -24.68
C ARG A 128 21.43 21.37 -24.85
N ASP A 129 21.72 22.66 -24.77
CA ASP A 129 20.71 23.69 -24.61
C ASP A 129 20.01 23.99 -25.95
N TYR A 130 20.77 24.00 -27.04
CA TYR A 130 20.31 24.31 -28.40
C TYR A 130 20.31 23.10 -29.35
N GLY A 131 20.68 21.92 -28.86
CA GLY A 131 20.86 20.73 -29.68
C GLY A 131 19.56 20.10 -30.18
N PRO A 132 19.68 19.14 -31.11
CA PRO A 132 18.54 18.47 -31.73
C PRO A 132 17.78 17.59 -30.75
N GLN A 133 16.49 17.84 -30.56
CA GLN A 133 15.64 17.00 -29.71
C GLN A 133 15.08 15.83 -30.51
N SER A 134 15.35 14.60 -30.08
CA SER A 134 14.85 13.42 -30.76
C SER A 134 13.38 13.14 -30.39
N VAL A 135 12.54 12.81 -31.37
CA VAL A 135 11.17 12.31 -31.16
C VAL A 135 10.88 11.15 -32.12
N TYR A 136 9.96 10.26 -31.75
CA TYR A 136 9.45 9.20 -32.62
C TYR A 136 8.03 9.51 -33.07
N LEU A 137 7.82 9.62 -34.38
CA LEU A 137 6.51 9.95 -34.95
C LEU A 137 5.48 8.86 -34.68
N GLN A 138 4.28 9.27 -34.24
CA GLN A 138 3.21 8.34 -33.91
C GLN A 138 2.78 7.53 -35.15
N GLY A 139 2.63 6.22 -34.98
CA GLY A 139 2.17 5.30 -36.02
C GLY A 139 3.25 4.79 -36.97
N THR A 140 4.40 5.47 -37.08
CA THR A 140 5.54 5.00 -37.89
C THR A 140 6.78 4.66 -37.06
N ASN A 141 6.92 5.22 -35.85
CA ASN A 141 8.15 5.21 -35.05
C ASN A 141 9.37 5.73 -35.82
N GLU A 142 9.14 6.57 -36.82
CA GLU A 142 10.21 7.26 -37.53
C GLU A 142 10.87 8.27 -36.59
N LEU A 143 12.20 8.28 -36.55
CA LEU A 143 12.95 9.28 -35.82
C LEU A 143 12.84 10.63 -36.53
N ALA A 144 12.50 11.67 -35.78
CA ALA A 144 12.51 13.06 -36.22
C ALA A 144 13.19 13.95 -35.19
N ILE A 145 13.54 15.17 -35.61
CA ILE A 145 14.10 16.21 -34.75
C ILE A 145 13.04 17.27 -34.45
N VAL A 146 12.98 17.72 -33.21
CA VAL A 146 12.28 18.93 -32.80
C VAL A 146 13.31 20.00 -32.46
N ASP A 147 12.98 21.23 -32.84
CA ASP A 147 13.80 22.42 -32.64
C ASP A 147 12.92 23.54 -32.07
N TRP A 148 13.50 24.39 -31.23
CA TRP A 148 12.84 25.54 -30.60
C TRP A 148 13.70 26.78 -30.76
N VAL A 149 13.21 27.93 -30.28
CA VAL A 149 14.05 29.11 -30.21
C VAL A 149 15.00 28.97 -29.02
N TYR A 150 16.31 28.93 -29.26
CA TYR A 150 17.28 28.93 -28.19
C TYR A 150 17.18 30.20 -27.34
N ASN A 151 17.16 30.05 -26.02
CA ASN A 151 17.05 31.13 -25.05
C ASN A 151 18.31 32.01 -24.89
N ARG A 152 19.18 32.06 -25.91
CA ARG A 152 20.33 32.97 -26.01
C ARG A 152 20.34 33.62 -27.40
N PRO A 153 20.81 34.87 -27.55
CA PRO A 153 20.96 35.52 -28.85
C PRO A 153 22.21 35.01 -29.60
N ARG A 154 22.28 33.69 -29.77
CA ARG A 154 23.38 32.92 -30.37
C ARG A 154 22.86 32.25 -31.65
N PRO A 155 22.74 32.99 -32.75
CA PRO A 155 22.04 32.52 -33.94
C PRO A 155 22.69 31.32 -34.62
N ALA A 156 24.00 31.11 -34.47
CA ALA A 156 24.69 29.97 -35.07
C ALA A 156 24.42 28.68 -34.27
N ASP A 157 24.38 28.78 -32.93
CA ASP A 157 23.92 27.68 -32.07
C ASP A 157 22.49 27.26 -32.44
N ASP A 158 21.59 28.23 -32.63
CA ASP A 158 20.18 28.02 -33.00
C ASP A 158 19.97 27.44 -34.42
N GLN A 159 21.03 27.27 -35.23
CA GLN A 159 20.98 26.53 -36.50
C GLN A 159 21.47 25.09 -36.39
N VAL A 160 22.15 24.71 -35.30
CA VAL A 160 22.79 23.39 -35.20
C VAL A 160 21.79 22.23 -35.30
N PRO A 161 20.56 22.28 -34.76
CA PRO A 161 19.56 21.24 -34.99
C PRO A 161 19.29 20.97 -36.47
N VAL A 162 19.23 22.02 -37.29
CA VAL A 162 19.05 21.92 -38.76
C VAL A 162 20.26 21.25 -39.40
N LEU A 163 21.48 21.59 -38.98
CA LEU A 163 22.70 20.96 -39.48
C LEU A 163 22.74 19.45 -39.15
N VAL A 164 22.31 19.07 -37.95
CA VAL A 164 22.26 17.66 -37.52
C VAL A 164 21.16 16.91 -38.26
N ALA A 165 19.95 17.47 -38.38
CA ALA A 165 18.85 16.85 -39.11
C ALA A 165 19.23 16.60 -40.58
N ASN A 166 19.83 17.59 -41.25
CA ASN A 166 20.33 17.44 -42.63
C ASN A 166 21.45 16.39 -42.74
N LYS A 167 22.33 16.28 -41.74
CA LYS A 167 23.41 15.29 -41.73
C LYS A 167 22.88 13.87 -41.62
N LEU A 168 21.81 13.69 -40.85
CA LEU A 168 21.20 12.40 -40.54
C LEU A 168 20.05 12.03 -41.48
N ASP A 169 19.64 12.95 -42.36
CA ASP A 169 18.49 12.81 -43.25
C ASP A 169 17.19 12.56 -42.46
N LEU A 170 16.94 13.39 -41.43
CA LEU A 170 15.79 13.29 -40.54
C LEU A 170 14.78 14.43 -40.79
N PRO A 171 13.46 14.16 -40.68
CA PRO A 171 12.47 15.22 -40.59
C PRO A 171 12.74 16.15 -39.41
N ILE A 172 12.42 17.44 -39.56
CA ILE A 172 12.57 18.44 -38.50
C ILE A 172 11.28 19.26 -38.34
N TYR A 173 10.86 19.49 -37.09
CA TYR A 173 9.69 20.28 -36.72
C TYR A 173 10.10 21.41 -35.78
N GLN A 174 9.74 22.67 -36.11
CA GLN A 174 10.38 23.83 -35.48
C GLN A 174 9.37 24.75 -34.78
N MET A 175 9.50 24.90 -33.45
CA MET A 175 8.72 25.81 -32.60
C MET A 175 9.21 27.27 -32.71
N THR A 176 9.41 27.78 -33.93
CA THR A 176 10.07 29.08 -34.17
C THR A 176 9.11 30.18 -34.64
N ILE A 177 7.86 29.83 -34.96
CA ILE A 177 6.86 30.73 -35.53
C ILE A 177 5.54 30.65 -34.72
N ASN A 178 4.89 31.80 -34.53
CA ASN A 178 3.59 31.89 -33.84
C ASN A 178 2.49 31.11 -34.58
N PRO A 179 1.53 30.47 -33.86
CA PRO A 179 1.33 30.52 -32.41
C PRO A 179 2.21 29.56 -31.60
N ASN A 180 3.01 28.71 -32.26
CA ASN A 180 3.80 27.65 -31.63
C ASN A 180 5.22 28.08 -31.25
N LYS A 181 5.54 29.38 -31.30
CA LYS A 181 6.87 29.88 -30.99
C LYS A 181 7.16 29.66 -29.52
N LEU A 182 8.17 28.86 -29.21
CA LEU A 182 8.59 28.54 -27.85
C LEU A 182 10.08 28.83 -27.71
N VAL A 183 10.43 29.63 -26.70
CA VAL A 183 11.80 29.83 -26.25
C VAL A 183 12.11 28.75 -25.22
N ALA A 184 13.16 27.96 -25.43
CA ALA A 184 13.50 26.87 -24.52
C ALA A 184 14.99 26.55 -24.53
N THR A 185 15.36 25.60 -23.68
CA THR A 185 16.73 25.12 -23.48
C THR A 185 16.71 23.69 -22.97
N GLY A 186 17.49 22.81 -23.61
CA GLY A 186 17.48 21.38 -23.31
C GLY A 186 17.99 21.03 -21.91
N GLY A 187 18.86 21.84 -21.31
CA GLY A 187 19.31 21.60 -19.93
C GLY A 187 18.21 21.79 -18.87
N ASN A 188 17.13 22.49 -19.23
CA ASN A 188 15.96 22.66 -18.38
C ASN A 188 14.81 21.72 -18.77
N LEU A 189 15.07 20.63 -19.48
CA LEU A 189 14.06 19.66 -19.89
C LEU A 189 14.59 18.24 -19.73
N MET A 190 13.82 17.37 -19.08
CA MET A 190 14.10 15.93 -19.02
C MET A 190 12.81 15.13 -19.14
N MET A 191 12.87 13.99 -19.84
CA MET A 191 11.70 13.19 -20.20
C MET A 191 11.83 11.76 -19.67
N ASP A 192 10.70 11.13 -19.35
CA ASP A 192 10.64 9.75 -18.85
C ASP A 192 10.46 8.68 -19.94
N GLY A 193 10.38 9.10 -21.21
CA GLY A 193 10.10 8.19 -22.33
C GLY A 193 8.63 7.79 -22.50
N HIS A 194 7.74 8.23 -21.60
CA HIS A 194 6.34 7.81 -21.44
C HIS A 194 5.36 8.99 -21.39
N GLY A 195 5.78 10.16 -21.88
CA GLY A 195 4.93 11.35 -21.98
C GLY A 195 4.97 12.27 -20.75
N THR A 196 5.83 12.01 -19.75
CA THR A 196 6.11 12.97 -18.68
C THR A 196 7.40 13.73 -18.96
N ALA A 197 7.40 15.04 -18.73
CA ALA A 197 8.60 15.84 -18.70
C ALA A 197 8.69 16.70 -17.44
N PHE A 198 9.93 17.06 -17.09
CA PHE A 198 10.27 17.90 -15.96
C PHE A 198 11.02 19.14 -16.44
N SER A 199 10.73 20.29 -15.84
CA SER A 199 11.51 21.52 -16.00
C SER A 199 11.43 22.38 -14.73
N SER A 200 12.24 23.42 -14.65
CA SER A 200 11.92 24.55 -13.78
C SER A 200 10.87 25.45 -14.45
N LYS A 201 10.29 26.37 -13.67
CA LYS A 201 9.37 27.41 -14.16
C LYS A 201 10.03 28.46 -15.05
N LEU A 202 11.35 28.37 -15.29
CA LEU A 202 12.02 29.19 -16.31
C LEU A 202 11.31 29.11 -17.68
N ILE A 203 10.78 27.94 -18.06
CA ILE A 203 10.03 27.78 -19.32
C ILE A 203 8.80 28.71 -19.39
N VAL A 204 8.17 29.00 -18.25
CA VAL A 204 7.04 29.93 -18.16
C VAL A 204 7.53 31.38 -18.14
N GLU A 205 8.61 31.65 -17.40
CA GLU A 205 9.20 32.98 -17.27
C GLU A 205 9.75 33.52 -18.61
N GLU A 206 10.40 32.66 -19.41
CA GLU A 206 10.97 33.02 -20.73
C GLU A 206 9.91 33.11 -21.85
N ASN A 207 8.69 32.63 -21.60
CA ASN A 207 7.57 32.65 -22.54
C ASN A 207 6.36 33.40 -21.97
N SER A 208 6.59 34.58 -21.39
CA SER A 208 5.55 35.38 -20.72
C SER A 208 4.38 35.81 -21.62
N ASN A 209 4.51 35.68 -22.94
CA ASN A 209 3.45 35.89 -23.92
C ASN A 209 2.53 34.68 -24.12
N LEU A 210 2.85 33.52 -23.51
CA LEU A 210 2.07 32.30 -23.51
C LEU A 210 1.56 32.02 -22.09
N THR A 211 0.36 31.46 -22.00
CA THR A 211 -0.15 30.86 -20.76
C THR A 211 0.45 29.47 -20.57
N GLU A 212 0.58 29.00 -19.33
CA GLU A 212 1.09 27.66 -19.06
C GLU A 212 0.31 26.54 -19.79
N PRO A 213 -1.04 26.57 -19.90
CA PRO A 213 -1.76 25.61 -20.73
C PRO A 213 -1.37 25.64 -22.22
N GLN A 214 -1.04 26.81 -22.78
CA GLN A 214 -0.55 26.91 -24.16
C GLN A 214 0.84 26.28 -24.31
N ILE A 215 1.73 26.50 -23.34
CA ILE A 215 3.04 25.83 -23.30
C ILE A 215 2.84 24.32 -23.26
N ASN A 216 1.96 23.82 -22.40
CA ASN A 216 1.65 22.38 -22.32
C ASN A 216 1.10 21.84 -23.65
N THR A 217 0.20 22.56 -24.32
CA THR A 217 -0.32 22.16 -25.64
C THR A 217 0.79 22.13 -26.70
N ILE A 218 1.71 23.10 -26.72
CA ILE A 218 2.84 23.10 -27.66
C ILE A 218 3.75 21.89 -27.39
N MET A 219 4.14 21.66 -26.13
CA MET A 219 4.99 20.52 -25.76
C MET A 219 4.32 19.18 -26.07
N ASN A 220 3.00 19.07 -25.91
CA ASN A 220 2.26 17.88 -26.30
C ASN A 220 2.32 17.65 -27.83
N ASN A 221 1.96 18.66 -28.62
CA ASN A 221 1.87 18.52 -30.07
C ASN A 221 3.22 18.19 -30.74
N TYR A 222 4.31 18.74 -30.24
CA TYR A 222 5.64 18.55 -30.83
C TYR A 222 6.45 17.44 -30.20
N MET A 223 6.26 17.17 -28.90
CA MET A 223 7.12 16.25 -28.14
C MET A 223 6.34 15.13 -27.44
N GLY A 224 5.00 15.11 -27.53
CA GLY A 224 4.20 14.07 -26.88
C GLY A 224 4.17 14.14 -25.37
N ILE A 225 4.42 15.31 -24.79
CA ILE A 225 4.41 15.49 -23.35
C ILE A 225 2.96 15.72 -22.89
N ASP A 226 2.38 14.72 -22.25
CA ASP A 226 1.04 14.76 -21.64
C ASP A 226 1.07 15.36 -20.24
N SER A 227 2.11 15.04 -19.45
CA SER A 227 2.32 15.52 -18.10
C SER A 227 3.59 16.36 -18.02
N TYR A 228 3.45 17.70 -18.02
CA TYR A 228 4.60 18.61 -17.94
C TYR A 228 4.76 19.21 -16.54
N ILE A 229 5.59 18.57 -15.72
CA ILE A 229 5.85 18.91 -14.32
C ILE A 229 6.86 20.06 -14.24
N LYS A 230 6.49 21.14 -13.55
CA LYS A 230 7.31 22.36 -13.44
C LYS A 230 7.59 22.72 -11.99
N MET A 231 8.86 22.79 -11.65
CA MET A 231 9.34 23.13 -10.31
C MET A 231 9.65 24.63 -10.19
N ASN A 232 9.63 25.20 -8.98
CA ASN A 232 10.08 26.57 -8.82
C ASN A 232 11.57 26.69 -9.14
N THR A 233 11.98 27.83 -9.70
CA THR A 233 13.38 28.16 -9.98
C THR A 233 14.18 28.22 -8.68
N LEU A 234 15.49 27.95 -8.78
CA LEU A 234 16.37 27.91 -7.62
C LEU A 234 17.01 29.29 -7.35
N PRO A 235 17.17 29.72 -6.09
CA PRO A 235 17.72 31.03 -5.74
C PRO A 235 19.14 31.31 -6.24
N TYR A 236 20.04 30.33 -6.23
CA TYR A 236 21.47 30.53 -6.49
C TYR A 236 21.97 29.90 -7.79
N ASP A 237 21.27 28.90 -8.34
CA ASP A 237 21.51 28.47 -9.72
C ASP A 237 21.07 29.56 -10.70
N GLY A 238 22.03 30.36 -11.18
CA GLY A 238 21.78 31.52 -12.03
C GLY A 238 21.29 31.22 -13.45
N ILE A 239 21.17 29.95 -13.84
CA ILE A 239 20.54 29.53 -15.11
C ILE A 239 19.21 28.82 -14.91
N HIS A 240 18.87 28.39 -13.68
CA HIS A 240 17.63 27.70 -13.33
C HIS A 240 17.36 26.40 -14.11
N HIS A 241 18.41 25.64 -14.43
CA HIS A 241 18.27 24.39 -15.18
C HIS A 241 18.14 23.18 -14.24
N ILE A 242 17.23 22.27 -14.58
CA ILE A 242 17.05 21.05 -13.77
C ILE A 242 18.24 20.10 -13.83
N ASP A 243 19.00 20.10 -14.92
CA ASP A 243 20.20 19.25 -15.07
C ASP A 243 21.34 19.58 -14.09
N MET A 244 21.22 20.69 -13.36
CA MET A 244 22.18 21.09 -12.33
C MET A 244 21.88 20.48 -10.96
N HIS A 245 20.69 19.92 -10.72
CA HIS A 245 20.28 19.41 -9.42
C HIS A 245 19.42 18.14 -9.44
N MET A 246 18.99 17.69 -10.62
CA MET A 246 18.14 16.52 -10.79
C MET A 246 18.53 15.76 -12.06
N LYS A 247 18.33 14.44 -12.07
CA LYS A 247 18.42 13.60 -13.28
C LYS A 247 17.46 12.41 -13.18
N LEU A 248 16.77 12.05 -14.26
CA LEU A 248 16.06 10.78 -14.34
C LEU A 248 17.03 9.66 -14.73
N LEU A 249 17.01 8.53 -14.01
CA LEU A 249 17.88 7.37 -14.27
C LEU A 249 17.15 6.23 -14.99
N ASP A 250 15.84 6.11 -14.73
CA ASP A 250 14.89 5.24 -15.41
C ASP A 250 13.48 5.87 -15.28
N GLU A 251 12.44 5.15 -15.71
CA GLU A 251 11.04 5.60 -15.67
C GLU A 251 10.53 5.92 -14.25
N GLU A 252 11.19 5.37 -13.22
CA GLU A 252 10.71 5.43 -11.84
C GLU A 252 11.67 6.14 -10.88
N THR A 253 12.89 6.49 -11.30
CA THR A 253 13.99 6.87 -10.41
C THR A 253 14.53 8.26 -10.69
N LEU A 254 14.46 9.13 -9.67
CA LEU A 254 15.01 10.48 -9.67
C LEU A 254 16.32 10.49 -8.87
N LEU A 255 17.41 10.90 -9.50
CA LEU A 255 18.65 11.28 -8.84
C LEU A 255 18.59 12.77 -8.48
N VAL A 256 18.72 13.11 -7.21
CA VAL A 256 18.55 14.50 -6.73
C VAL A 256 19.72 14.93 -5.85
N GLY A 257 20.30 16.08 -6.19
CA GLY A 257 21.36 16.72 -5.44
C GLY A 257 20.98 16.96 -3.98
N GLN A 258 21.92 16.72 -3.06
CA GLN A 258 21.73 16.91 -1.62
C GLN A 258 22.81 17.82 -1.05
N TYR A 259 22.38 19.02 -0.65
CA TYR A 259 23.18 19.91 0.17
C TYR A 259 23.07 19.54 1.65
N PRO A 260 24.00 19.99 2.50
CA PRO A 260 23.76 20.06 3.94
C PRO A 260 22.48 20.88 4.23
N ALA A 261 21.80 20.54 5.33
CA ALA A 261 20.53 21.18 5.70
C ALA A 261 20.68 22.71 5.80
N GLY A 262 19.79 23.45 5.11
CA GLY A 262 19.76 24.91 5.11
C GLY A 262 20.82 25.60 4.25
N VAL A 263 21.65 24.86 3.51
CA VAL A 263 22.76 25.40 2.71
C VAL A 263 22.35 25.58 1.25
N ALA A 264 22.77 26.71 0.66
CA ALA A 264 22.56 27.04 -0.75
C ALA A 264 21.11 26.80 -1.21
N ASP A 265 20.93 26.14 -2.34
CA ASP A 265 19.61 25.82 -2.89
C ASP A 265 18.96 24.59 -2.25
N GLY A 266 19.61 23.94 -1.28
CA GLY A 266 19.12 22.75 -0.59
C GLY A 266 17.65 22.86 -0.16
N PRO A 267 17.23 23.91 0.58
CA PRO A 267 15.84 24.08 0.97
C PRO A 267 14.84 24.10 -0.19
N GLN A 268 15.17 24.75 -1.32
CA GLN A 268 14.27 24.82 -2.47
C GLN A 268 14.27 23.51 -3.27
N ILE A 269 15.40 22.80 -3.35
CA ILE A 269 15.48 21.46 -3.95
C ILE A 269 14.61 20.46 -3.17
N GLU A 270 14.67 20.46 -1.83
CA GLU A 270 13.79 19.59 -1.02
C GLU A 270 12.31 19.94 -1.21
N ALA A 271 11.97 21.23 -1.25
CA ALA A 271 10.59 21.67 -1.47
C ALA A 271 10.06 21.25 -2.86
N ASN A 272 10.89 21.38 -3.90
CA ASN A 272 10.57 20.93 -5.25
C ASN A 272 10.42 19.41 -5.32
N LEU A 273 11.30 18.66 -4.66
CA LEU A 273 11.23 17.21 -4.57
C LEU A 273 9.94 16.76 -3.86
N GLN A 274 9.62 17.36 -2.71
CA GLN A 274 8.39 17.03 -1.99
C GLN A 274 7.15 17.33 -2.82
N TYR A 275 7.13 18.46 -3.54
CA TYR A 275 6.07 18.77 -4.51
C TYR A 275 5.92 17.66 -5.56
N ILE A 276 7.00 17.11 -6.10
CA ILE A 276 6.92 15.99 -7.04
C ILE A 276 6.29 14.76 -6.37
N LEU A 277 6.80 14.36 -5.20
CA LEU A 277 6.38 13.14 -4.50
C LEU A 277 4.92 13.19 -4.03
N ASP A 278 4.42 14.38 -3.67
CA ASP A 278 3.05 14.56 -3.19
C ASP A 278 2.00 14.58 -4.31
N ASN A 279 2.39 14.95 -5.54
CA ASN A 279 1.44 15.30 -6.60
C ASN A 279 1.53 14.41 -7.84
N PHE A 280 2.62 13.65 -8.02
CA PHE A 280 2.85 12.90 -9.24
C PHE A 280 3.33 11.47 -8.96
N GLN A 281 2.99 10.58 -9.89
CA GLN A 281 3.41 9.19 -9.91
C GLN A 281 4.23 8.91 -11.16
N THR A 282 4.95 7.80 -11.12
CA THR A 282 5.64 7.23 -12.27
C THR A 282 4.63 6.76 -13.32
N PRO A 283 5.06 6.52 -14.57
CA PRO A 283 4.21 5.95 -15.62
C PRO A 283 3.53 4.62 -15.23
N TYR A 284 4.08 3.92 -14.24
CA TYR A 284 3.57 2.64 -13.74
C TYR A 284 2.65 2.78 -12.52
N GLY A 285 2.27 4.00 -12.15
CA GLY A 285 1.38 4.31 -11.02
C GLY A 285 2.03 4.11 -9.66
N ARG A 286 3.36 4.08 -9.58
CA ARG A 286 4.12 4.01 -8.31
C ARG A 286 4.66 5.39 -7.92
N PRO A 287 4.92 5.66 -6.63
CA PRO A 287 5.72 6.82 -6.23
C PRO A 287 7.12 6.79 -6.86
N TYR A 288 7.71 7.95 -7.14
CA TYR A 288 9.08 8.02 -7.64
C TYR A 288 10.08 7.55 -6.58
N LYS A 289 11.02 6.70 -6.97
CA LYS A 289 12.20 6.34 -6.17
C LYS A 289 13.17 7.51 -6.19
N VAL A 290 13.65 7.95 -5.03
CA VAL A 290 14.63 9.02 -4.92
C VAL A 290 16.00 8.46 -4.55
N VAL A 291 17.00 8.75 -5.36
CA VAL A 291 18.41 8.52 -5.08
C VAL A 291 19.07 9.87 -4.76
N ARG A 292 19.74 9.98 -3.62
CA ARG A 292 20.41 11.23 -3.22
C ARG A 292 21.88 11.19 -3.60
N ILE A 293 22.37 12.30 -4.14
CA ILE A 293 23.80 12.48 -4.49
C ILE A 293 24.33 13.77 -3.85
N PRO A 294 25.51 13.76 -3.22
CA PRO A 294 26.00 14.94 -2.51
C PRO A 294 26.25 16.12 -3.47
N MET A 295 25.90 17.33 -3.06
CA MET A 295 26.36 18.55 -3.73
C MET A 295 27.63 19.02 -3.02
N PRO A 296 28.81 19.01 -3.67
CA PRO A 296 30.07 19.29 -2.98
C PRO A 296 30.29 20.79 -2.78
N ALA A 297 30.98 21.13 -1.69
CA ALA A 297 31.53 22.47 -1.51
C ALA A 297 32.75 22.68 -2.40
N SER A 298 33.16 23.92 -2.61
CA SER A 298 34.49 24.22 -3.15
C SER A 298 35.61 23.70 -2.23
N ASN A 299 36.85 23.69 -2.73
CA ASN A 299 38.05 23.36 -1.93
C ASN A 299 38.23 24.22 -0.65
N TYR A 300 37.53 25.36 -0.55
CA TYR A 300 37.54 26.25 0.61
C TYR A 300 36.30 26.07 1.52
N GLY A 301 35.49 25.03 1.29
CA GLY A 301 34.28 24.75 2.06
C GLY A 301 33.11 25.72 1.79
N SER A 302 33.17 26.47 0.69
CA SER A 302 32.11 27.42 0.30
C SER A 302 31.12 26.77 -0.66
N TYR A 303 29.86 27.22 -0.57
CA TYR A 303 28.76 26.83 -1.45
C TYR A 303 28.21 28.06 -2.18
N PRO A 304 27.40 27.88 -3.25
CA PRO A 304 26.65 28.98 -3.85
C PRO A 304 25.87 29.80 -2.79
N PRO A 305 25.82 31.14 -2.93
CA PRO A 305 26.31 31.95 -4.06
C PRO A 305 27.81 32.31 -3.98
N ASN A 306 28.54 31.84 -2.97
CA ASN A 306 29.94 32.23 -2.73
C ASN A 306 30.96 31.31 -3.44
N SER A 307 30.49 30.37 -4.26
CA SER A 307 31.31 29.47 -5.07
C SER A 307 30.58 29.08 -6.35
N SER A 308 31.30 28.42 -7.26
CA SER A 308 30.70 27.73 -8.41
C SER A 308 29.65 26.70 -7.98
N TYR A 309 28.72 26.40 -8.89
CA TYR A 309 27.62 25.46 -8.69
C TYR A 309 28.06 24.01 -8.96
N TYR A 310 28.96 23.49 -8.14
CA TYR A 310 29.44 22.11 -8.31
C TYR A 310 28.30 21.10 -8.16
N THR A 311 28.18 20.19 -9.12
CA THR A 311 27.10 19.20 -9.16
C THR A 311 27.57 17.90 -9.79
N TYR A 312 27.09 16.76 -9.27
CA TYR A 312 27.32 15.45 -9.89
C TYR A 312 26.14 14.99 -10.75
N THR A 313 24.98 15.68 -10.70
CA THR A 313 23.79 15.30 -11.47
C THR A 313 23.95 15.58 -12.96
N ASN A 314 24.87 16.46 -13.33
CA ASN A 314 25.13 16.91 -14.70
C ASN A 314 25.93 15.87 -15.53
N SER A 315 25.52 14.60 -15.41
CA SER A 315 26.03 13.44 -16.14
C SER A 315 25.27 13.19 -17.44
N VAL A 316 25.85 12.43 -18.37
CA VAL A 316 25.16 11.92 -19.57
C VAL A 316 25.10 10.38 -19.57
N ILE A 317 23.97 9.83 -20.01
CA ILE A 317 23.72 8.39 -20.19
C ILE A 317 23.78 8.09 -21.69
N LEU A 318 24.60 7.13 -22.10
CA LEU A 318 24.76 6.71 -23.50
C LEU A 318 24.75 5.18 -23.57
N ASN A 319 23.57 4.60 -23.78
CA ASN A 319 23.36 3.16 -23.71
C ASN A 319 23.90 2.59 -22.38
N GLY A 320 24.88 1.69 -22.39
CA GLY A 320 25.49 1.12 -21.17
C GLY A 320 26.61 1.96 -20.53
N LEU A 321 26.75 3.24 -20.87
CA LEU A 321 27.77 4.16 -20.36
C LEU A 321 27.11 5.31 -19.58
N VAL A 322 27.72 5.72 -18.46
CA VAL A 322 27.39 6.96 -17.75
C VAL A 322 28.67 7.76 -17.54
N LEU A 323 28.71 8.99 -18.04
CA LEU A 323 29.81 9.92 -17.81
C LEU A 323 29.38 10.93 -16.75
N VAL A 324 30.07 10.96 -15.62
CA VAL A 324 29.74 11.78 -14.43
C VAL A 324 30.81 12.85 -14.26
N PRO A 325 30.47 14.13 -14.06
CA PRO A 325 31.47 15.16 -13.80
C PRO A 325 32.13 14.90 -12.44
N VAL A 326 33.43 15.10 -12.33
CA VAL A 326 34.19 15.08 -11.07
C VAL A 326 35.08 16.31 -10.99
N TYR A 327 35.56 16.66 -9.79
CA TYR A 327 36.20 17.96 -9.55
C TYR A 327 37.52 17.87 -8.76
N GLY A 328 38.03 16.67 -8.52
CA GLY A 328 39.17 16.44 -7.64
C GLY A 328 38.81 16.59 -6.15
N PHE A 329 37.55 16.41 -5.80
CA PHE A 329 37.03 16.55 -4.44
C PHE A 329 36.95 15.20 -3.72
N ALA A 330 36.94 15.24 -2.38
CA ALA A 330 36.83 14.02 -1.56
C ALA A 330 35.53 13.25 -1.81
N GLN A 331 34.47 13.93 -2.25
CA GLN A 331 33.15 13.37 -2.53
C GLN A 331 33.02 12.76 -3.94
N ASP A 332 34.01 12.89 -4.82
CA ASP A 332 33.93 12.39 -6.20
C ASP A 332 33.63 10.88 -6.23
N GLU A 333 34.39 10.07 -5.46
CA GLU A 333 34.19 8.61 -5.44
C GLU A 333 32.84 8.22 -4.81
N GLN A 334 32.38 8.98 -3.81
CA GLN A 334 31.05 8.76 -3.23
C GLN A 334 29.97 8.98 -4.29
N ALA A 335 30.09 10.03 -5.11
CA ALA A 335 29.15 10.31 -6.18
C ALA A 335 29.16 9.21 -7.26
N LEU A 336 30.34 8.75 -7.68
CA LEU A 336 30.46 7.64 -8.62
C LEU A 336 29.83 6.35 -8.08
N GLU A 337 30.00 6.07 -6.80
CA GLU A 337 29.42 4.90 -6.15
C GLU A 337 27.88 4.98 -6.07
N VAL A 338 27.31 6.17 -5.87
CA VAL A 338 25.85 6.38 -5.98
C VAL A 338 25.34 5.98 -7.37
N TYR A 339 26.02 6.39 -8.45
CA TYR A 339 25.66 5.99 -9.81
C TYR A 339 25.81 4.48 -10.03
N ARG A 340 26.92 3.86 -9.57
CA ARG A 340 27.13 2.40 -9.74
C ARG A 340 26.06 1.57 -9.06
N ASN A 341 25.62 1.99 -7.87
CA ASN A 341 24.55 1.32 -7.14
C ASN A 341 23.16 1.58 -7.74
N ALA A 342 22.90 2.79 -8.24
CA ALA A 342 21.63 3.15 -8.85
C ALA A 342 21.46 2.57 -10.27
N MET A 343 22.56 2.35 -10.99
CA MET A 343 22.60 1.88 -12.38
C MET A 343 23.52 0.67 -12.52
N PRO A 344 23.21 -0.48 -11.88
CA PRO A 344 24.06 -1.66 -11.93
C PRO A 344 24.30 -2.12 -13.37
N GLY A 345 25.51 -2.59 -13.66
CA GLY A 345 25.92 -3.05 -15.00
C GLY A 345 26.34 -1.96 -15.97
N TYR A 346 26.03 -0.69 -15.71
CA TYR A 346 26.53 0.44 -16.50
C TYR A 346 28.01 0.68 -16.22
N LYS A 347 28.75 1.11 -17.24
CA LYS A 347 30.12 1.61 -17.09
C LYS A 347 30.05 3.06 -16.64
N VAL A 348 30.29 3.30 -15.36
CA VAL A 348 30.31 4.66 -14.77
C VAL A 348 31.74 5.21 -14.80
N ILE A 349 31.94 6.36 -15.43
CA ILE A 349 33.25 7.01 -15.58
C ILE A 349 33.18 8.46 -15.11
N GLY A 350 34.04 8.81 -14.15
CA GLY A 350 34.24 10.21 -13.75
C GLY A 350 35.14 10.96 -14.72
N LEU A 351 34.71 12.12 -15.21
CA LEU A 351 35.53 13.03 -16.02
C LEU A 351 35.73 14.36 -15.29
N ASP A 352 36.99 14.82 -15.22
CA ASP A 352 37.32 16.10 -14.60
C ASP A 352 36.67 17.25 -15.37
N MET A 353 35.87 18.05 -14.67
CA MET A 353 35.14 19.21 -15.20
C MET A 353 35.42 20.47 -14.38
N TYR A 354 36.52 20.48 -13.60
CA TYR A 354 36.88 21.61 -12.74
C TYR A 354 37.06 22.92 -13.53
N ASP A 355 37.56 22.84 -14.77
CA ASP A 355 37.76 24.01 -15.64
C ASP A 355 36.47 24.45 -16.36
N VAL A 356 35.46 23.59 -16.45
CA VAL A 356 34.18 23.86 -17.14
C VAL A 356 33.14 24.48 -16.19
N ILE A 357 33.04 23.93 -14.98
CA ILE A 357 31.98 24.29 -14.00
C ILE A 357 31.92 25.76 -13.58
N PRO A 358 33.00 26.57 -13.60
CA PRO A 358 32.90 28.00 -13.36
C PRO A 358 32.01 28.74 -14.36
N ALA A 359 31.76 28.17 -15.54
CA ALA A 359 30.83 28.71 -16.55
C ALA A 359 29.37 28.22 -16.38
N SER A 360 29.06 27.59 -15.23
CA SER A 360 27.74 27.06 -14.84
C SER A 360 27.24 25.86 -15.65
N GLY A 361 28.14 24.97 -16.08
CA GLY A 361 27.76 23.71 -16.73
C GLY A 361 28.87 22.65 -16.63
N ALA A 362 28.54 21.40 -16.95
CA ALA A 362 29.50 20.30 -17.00
C ALA A 362 29.19 19.36 -18.19
N ILE A 363 29.36 18.04 -18.02
CA ILE A 363 29.26 17.05 -19.11
C ILE A 363 27.92 17.12 -19.81
N HIS A 364 26.81 17.05 -19.07
CA HIS A 364 25.48 17.01 -19.65
C HIS A 364 25.19 18.25 -20.50
N CYS A 365 25.74 19.41 -20.13
CA CYS A 365 25.56 20.68 -20.84
C CYS A 365 26.29 20.73 -22.19
N ILE A 366 27.36 19.96 -22.34
CA ILE A 366 28.24 19.96 -23.53
C ILE A 366 28.10 18.69 -24.38
N THR A 367 27.05 17.90 -24.12
CA THR A 367 26.68 16.72 -24.89
C THR A 367 25.19 16.71 -25.19
N HIS A 368 24.79 16.15 -26.33
CA HIS A 368 23.39 15.86 -26.63
C HIS A 368 23.26 14.51 -27.32
N GLU A 369 22.51 13.58 -26.74
CA GLU A 369 22.23 12.27 -27.33
C GLU A 369 21.29 12.37 -28.54
N ILE A 370 21.39 11.38 -29.43
CA ILE A 370 20.48 11.17 -30.56
C ILE A 370 19.92 9.77 -30.44
N ALA A 371 18.60 9.69 -30.34
CA ALA A 371 17.89 8.43 -30.23
C ALA A 371 18.08 7.56 -31.49
N ALA A 372 17.98 6.25 -31.35
CA ALA A 372 18.29 5.31 -32.42
C ALA A 372 17.22 5.25 -33.53
N ASN A 373 17.66 5.12 -34.79
CA ASN A 373 16.77 4.73 -35.87
C ASN A 373 16.24 3.28 -35.64
N ASP A 374 15.02 3.01 -36.11
CA ASP A 374 14.31 1.72 -35.93
C ASP A 374 14.32 1.27 -34.46
N PRO A 375 13.84 2.09 -33.52
CA PRO A 375 14.01 1.86 -32.08
C PRO A 375 13.40 0.53 -31.64
N ILE A 376 13.96 -0.04 -30.57
CA ILE A 376 13.30 -1.11 -29.83
C ILE A 376 12.86 -0.54 -28.49
N PHE A 377 11.60 -0.12 -28.41
CA PHE A 377 11.00 0.36 -27.18
C PHE A 377 10.48 -0.83 -26.37
N ILE A 378 10.91 -0.94 -25.11
CA ILE A 378 10.49 -1.98 -24.17
C ILE A 378 10.04 -1.29 -22.89
N SER A 379 8.73 -1.17 -22.69
CA SER A 379 8.15 -0.66 -21.45
C SER A 379 7.75 -1.84 -20.57
N HIS A 380 8.38 -1.91 -19.39
CA HIS A 380 8.18 -3.00 -18.44
C HIS A 380 8.19 -2.45 -17.01
N LYS A 381 7.04 -2.59 -16.33
CA LYS A 381 6.94 -2.36 -14.90
C LYS A 381 7.70 -3.47 -14.16
N LYS A 382 8.89 -3.14 -13.65
CA LYS A 382 9.73 -4.11 -12.93
C LYS A 382 9.02 -4.67 -11.71
N ILE A 383 9.26 -5.95 -11.42
CA ILE A 383 8.78 -6.62 -10.21
C ILE A 383 9.57 -6.07 -9.03
N LEU A 384 8.87 -5.62 -8.00
CA LEU A 384 9.50 -5.14 -6.75
C LEU A 384 9.48 -6.24 -5.68
N GLU A 385 10.37 -6.11 -4.70
CA GLU A 385 10.30 -6.86 -3.45
C GLU A 385 8.90 -6.70 -2.84
N GLY A 386 8.27 -7.80 -2.40
CA GLY A 386 6.90 -7.78 -1.87
C GLY A 386 5.79 -8.09 -2.88
N GLU A 387 6.06 -8.09 -4.19
CA GLU A 387 5.04 -8.45 -5.18
C GLU A 387 4.95 -9.99 -5.31
N SER A 388 4.00 -10.60 -4.60
CA SER A 388 3.87 -12.05 -4.49
C SER A 388 3.07 -12.70 -5.63
N SER A 389 3.38 -13.97 -5.86
CA SER A 389 2.55 -14.91 -6.61
C SER A 389 2.81 -16.31 -6.09
N GLU A 390 1.75 -17.01 -5.67
CA GLU A 390 1.83 -18.36 -5.09
C GLU A 390 2.38 -19.43 -6.06
N THR A 391 2.55 -19.13 -7.36
CA THR A 391 2.97 -20.13 -8.35
C THR A 391 3.95 -19.66 -9.43
N SER A 392 3.93 -18.39 -9.84
CA SER A 392 4.85 -17.84 -10.86
C SER A 392 4.81 -16.32 -10.98
N PHE A 393 5.91 -15.67 -11.32
CA PHE A 393 5.96 -14.22 -11.48
C PHE A 393 5.75 -13.82 -12.96
N PRO A 394 4.61 -13.21 -13.33
CA PRO A 394 4.35 -12.81 -14.70
C PRO A 394 5.15 -11.56 -15.06
N VAL A 395 6.01 -11.68 -16.07
CA VAL A 395 6.73 -10.57 -16.67
C VAL A 395 5.99 -10.11 -17.91
N LYS A 396 5.51 -8.86 -17.86
CA LYS A 396 4.71 -8.23 -18.92
C LYS A 396 5.47 -7.05 -19.51
N ALA A 397 5.56 -6.96 -20.82
CA ALA A 397 6.16 -5.81 -21.50
C ALA A 397 5.34 -5.36 -22.70
N PHE A 398 5.15 -4.04 -22.81
CA PHE A 398 4.76 -3.42 -24.06
C PHE A 398 6.02 -3.23 -24.91
N ILE A 399 5.99 -3.72 -26.15
CA ILE A 399 7.14 -3.71 -27.04
C ILE A 399 6.73 -3.09 -28.36
N GLU A 400 7.46 -2.06 -28.78
CA GLU A 400 7.21 -1.35 -30.03
C GLU A 400 8.50 -1.20 -30.83
N THR A 401 8.41 -1.45 -32.14
CA THR A 401 9.53 -1.38 -33.08
C THR A 401 9.02 -0.95 -34.45
N THR A 402 9.79 -0.17 -35.22
CA THR A 402 9.40 0.21 -36.59
C THR A 402 9.34 -1.01 -37.54
N SER A 403 10.32 -1.90 -37.46
CA SER A 403 10.42 -3.06 -38.34
C SER A 403 9.54 -4.26 -37.94
N GLY A 404 8.96 -4.26 -36.75
CA GLY A 404 8.22 -5.38 -36.16
C GLY A 404 9.11 -6.28 -35.29
N VAL A 405 8.48 -7.00 -34.35
CA VAL A 405 9.16 -7.88 -33.40
C VAL A 405 9.38 -9.26 -34.03
N GLN A 406 10.65 -9.67 -34.16
CA GLN A 406 11.02 -11.02 -34.61
C GLN A 406 10.95 -12.02 -33.45
N SER A 407 11.48 -11.65 -32.28
CA SER A 407 11.40 -12.45 -31.07
C SER A 407 11.48 -11.58 -29.81
N ALA A 408 10.70 -11.92 -28.79
CA ALA A 408 10.83 -11.37 -27.44
C ALA A 408 11.09 -12.51 -26.46
N LYS A 409 12.08 -12.34 -25.59
CA LYS A 409 12.57 -13.36 -24.66
C LYS A 409 12.74 -12.77 -23.26
N LEU A 410 12.35 -13.55 -22.26
CA LEU A 410 12.64 -13.32 -20.86
C LEU A 410 13.83 -14.18 -20.46
N PHE A 411 14.85 -13.56 -19.88
CA PHE A 411 15.97 -14.23 -19.26
C PHE A 411 15.87 -14.10 -17.74
N TRP A 412 16.00 -15.19 -16.99
CA TRP A 412 15.91 -15.15 -15.51
C TRP A 412 16.86 -16.15 -14.85
N SER A 413 17.28 -15.86 -13.61
CA SER A 413 18.17 -16.71 -12.82
C SER A 413 18.02 -16.45 -11.31
N ILE A 414 18.35 -17.45 -10.49
CA ILE A 414 18.59 -17.29 -9.04
C ILE A 414 20.09 -17.23 -8.70
N ASP A 415 20.95 -17.57 -9.66
CA ASP A 415 22.40 -17.45 -9.55
C ASP A 415 22.98 -16.97 -10.89
N THR A 416 23.34 -15.69 -10.96
CA THR A 416 23.89 -15.09 -12.18
C THR A 416 25.21 -15.72 -12.63
N LEU A 417 25.94 -16.41 -11.75
CA LEU A 417 27.17 -17.14 -12.10
C LEU A 417 26.87 -18.46 -12.82
N ALA A 418 25.70 -19.06 -12.57
CA ALA A 418 25.21 -20.26 -13.26
C ALA A 418 24.63 -19.95 -14.65
N GLY A 419 24.45 -18.67 -14.99
CA GLY A 419 23.82 -18.21 -16.23
C GLY A 419 22.32 -17.95 -16.10
N PHE A 420 21.64 -17.67 -17.22
CA PHE A 420 20.21 -17.34 -17.26
C PHE A 420 19.43 -18.41 -18.00
N ASN A 421 18.30 -18.80 -17.42
CA ASN A 421 17.25 -19.53 -18.11
C ASN A 421 16.56 -18.63 -19.13
N GLU A 422 16.10 -19.21 -20.25
CA GLU A 422 15.43 -18.48 -21.33
C GLU A 422 13.97 -18.94 -21.46
N SER A 423 13.04 -17.97 -21.49
CA SER A 423 11.63 -18.17 -21.78
C SER A 423 11.22 -17.30 -22.96
N SER A 424 10.54 -17.86 -23.97
CA SER A 424 9.95 -17.06 -25.04
C SER A 424 8.73 -16.29 -24.52
N MET A 425 8.59 -15.02 -24.89
CA MET A 425 7.43 -14.21 -24.55
C MET A 425 6.37 -14.30 -25.64
N THR A 426 5.10 -14.40 -25.24
CA THR A 426 3.95 -14.49 -26.14
C THR A 426 3.14 -13.21 -26.12
N LEU A 427 2.71 -12.73 -27.28
CA LEU A 427 1.85 -11.55 -27.40
C LEU A 427 0.40 -11.88 -27.02
N VAL A 428 -0.15 -11.15 -26.04
CA VAL A 428 -1.53 -11.26 -25.54
C VAL A 428 -2.09 -9.84 -25.38
N ASN A 429 -3.11 -9.48 -26.18
CA ASN A 429 -3.75 -8.15 -26.15
C ASN A 429 -2.73 -6.99 -26.07
N ASP A 430 -1.85 -6.91 -27.06
CA ASP A 430 -0.79 -5.89 -27.20
C ASP A 430 0.34 -5.92 -26.16
N THR A 431 0.37 -6.93 -25.28
CA THR A 431 1.42 -7.10 -24.26
C THR A 431 2.15 -8.43 -24.45
N PHE A 432 3.47 -8.41 -24.46
CA PHE A 432 4.27 -9.63 -24.43
C PHE A 432 4.36 -10.16 -23.00
N VAL A 433 4.13 -11.45 -22.81
CA VAL A 433 4.08 -12.09 -21.49
C VAL A 433 4.94 -13.35 -21.47
N ALA A 434 5.73 -13.52 -20.42
CA ALA A 434 6.33 -14.79 -20.01
C ALA A 434 6.32 -14.87 -18.48
N ASN A 435 6.50 -16.07 -17.93
CA ASN A 435 6.52 -16.27 -16.49
C ASN A 435 7.91 -16.71 -16.01
N ILE A 436 8.34 -16.18 -14.88
CA ILE A 436 9.38 -16.79 -14.05
C ILE A 436 8.68 -17.83 -13.17
N PRO A 437 9.08 -19.11 -13.18
CA PRO A 437 8.51 -20.11 -12.27
C PRO A 437 8.64 -19.66 -10.80
N GLY A 438 7.72 -20.08 -9.94
CA GLY A 438 7.82 -19.81 -8.50
C GLY A 438 9.18 -20.26 -7.96
N GLN A 439 9.82 -19.41 -7.15
CA GLN A 439 11.09 -19.70 -6.49
C GLN A 439 10.87 -19.84 -4.99
N ALA A 440 11.83 -20.45 -4.30
CA ALA A 440 11.77 -20.59 -2.86
C ALA A 440 11.83 -19.21 -2.18
N CYS A 441 11.20 -19.13 -1.02
CA CYS A 441 11.32 -18.04 -0.07
C CYS A 441 12.78 -17.63 0.21
N GLY A 442 13.06 -16.33 0.20
CA GLY A 442 14.40 -15.76 0.39
C GLY A 442 15.31 -15.87 -0.83
N GLU A 443 14.88 -16.52 -1.91
CA GLU A 443 15.68 -16.55 -3.15
C GLU A 443 15.67 -15.19 -3.83
N LYS A 444 16.86 -14.74 -4.24
CA LYS A 444 17.00 -13.53 -5.04
C LYS A 444 16.91 -13.88 -6.52
N VAL A 445 15.88 -13.35 -7.18
CA VAL A 445 15.64 -13.55 -8.61
C VAL A 445 16.23 -12.39 -9.38
N PHE A 446 16.95 -12.71 -10.45
CA PHE A 446 17.51 -11.77 -11.42
C PHE A 446 16.86 -12.00 -12.77
N TYR A 447 16.46 -10.94 -13.47
CA TYR A 447 15.87 -11.10 -14.80
C TYR A 447 16.05 -9.87 -15.70
N TYR A 448 15.93 -10.09 -17.01
CA TYR A 448 15.87 -9.03 -18.01
C TYR A 448 15.09 -9.50 -19.24
N ILE A 449 14.61 -8.55 -20.03
CA ILE A 449 13.89 -8.81 -21.29
C ILE A 449 14.86 -8.56 -22.44
N SER A 450 14.82 -9.39 -23.48
CA SER A 450 15.57 -9.19 -24.71
C SER A 450 14.63 -9.28 -25.90
N VAL A 451 14.73 -8.31 -26.80
CA VAL A 451 13.90 -8.22 -28.00
C VAL A 451 14.80 -8.12 -29.22
N THR A 452 14.49 -8.93 -30.23
CA THR A 452 15.08 -8.83 -31.56
C THR A 452 13.99 -8.38 -32.54
N ASN A 453 14.28 -7.34 -33.32
CA ASN A 453 13.37 -6.85 -34.35
C ASN A 453 13.62 -7.55 -35.70
N ASN A 454 12.79 -7.28 -36.71
CA ASN A 454 12.90 -7.92 -38.04
C ASN A 454 14.16 -7.51 -38.83
N ASN A 455 14.88 -6.48 -38.40
CA ASN A 455 16.18 -6.09 -38.92
C ASN A 455 17.36 -6.80 -38.22
N ASN A 456 17.08 -7.77 -37.34
CA ASN A 456 18.06 -8.47 -36.50
C ASN A 456 18.81 -7.57 -35.51
N LYS A 457 18.25 -6.40 -35.18
CA LYS A 457 18.73 -5.59 -34.05
C LYS A 457 18.20 -6.19 -32.77
N THR A 458 19.07 -6.38 -31.78
CA THR A 458 18.70 -6.91 -30.46
C THR A 458 18.99 -5.88 -29.38
N LEU A 459 17.99 -5.62 -28.54
CA LEU A 459 18.11 -4.76 -27.36
C LEU A 459 17.62 -5.51 -26.11
N ALA A 460 18.14 -5.13 -24.95
CA ALA A 460 17.67 -5.63 -23.67
C ALA A 460 17.00 -4.52 -22.84
N ARG A 461 16.19 -4.92 -21.84
CA ARG A 461 15.68 -4.06 -20.78
C ARG A 461 15.95 -4.71 -19.41
N PRO A 462 16.78 -4.11 -18.55
CA PRO A 462 17.58 -2.90 -18.78
C PRO A 462 18.56 -3.05 -19.95
N ILE A 463 19.03 -1.94 -20.54
CA ILE A 463 19.88 -1.97 -21.75
C ILE A 463 21.20 -2.73 -21.58
N VAL A 464 21.67 -2.83 -20.32
CA VAL A 464 22.88 -3.59 -19.94
C VAL A 464 22.65 -5.10 -19.81
N GLY A 465 21.39 -5.56 -19.93
CA GLY A 465 21.00 -6.97 -19.93
C GLY A 465 21.56 -7.73 -18.73
N SER A 466 22.24 -8.83 -18.99
CA SER A 466 22.81 -9.71 -17.95
C SER A 466 23.87 -9.06 -17.04
N LYS A 467 24.45 -7.91 -17.42
CA LYS A 467 25.40 -7.17 -16.58
C LYS A 467 24.73 -6.38 -15.46
N GLY A 468 23.46 -6.04 -15.65
CA GLY A 468 22.66 -5.26 -14.70
C GLY A 468 21.19 -5.65 -14.83
N PRO A 469 20.83 -6.92 -14.55
CA PRO A 469 19.46 -7.36 -14.61
C PRO A 469 18.62 -6.67 -13.52
N TYR A 470 17.30 -6.62 -13.72
CA TYR A 470 16.40 -6.37 -12.60
C TYR A 470 16.56 -7.46 -11.55
N SER A 471 16.30 -7.14 -10.29
CA SER A 471 16.26 -8.14 -9.23
C SER A 471 15.20 -7.84 -8.20
N PHE A 472 14.64 -8.88 -7.62
CA PHE A 472 13.78 -8.84 -6.45
C PHE A 472 14.05 -10.07 -5.58
N GLU A 473 13.81 -9.96 -4.29
CA GLU A 473 13.82 -11.09 -3.38
C GLU A 473 12.41 -11.70 -3.31
N VAL A 474 12.31 -13.03 -3.41
CA VAL A 474 11.05 -13.72 -3.17
C VAL A 474 10.77 -13.67 -1.69
N VAL A 475 9.91 -12.72 -1.33
CA VAL A 475 9.25 -12.73 -0.04
C VAL A 475 7.95 -13.51 -0.19
N GLY A 476 7.67 -14.35 0.79
CA GLY A 476 6.37 -14.98 0.93
C GLY A 476 5.41 -13.96 1.50
N ASP A 477 4.13 -14.27 1.40
CA ASP A 477 3.08 -13.42 1.92
C ASP A 477 3.19 -13.35 3.45
N GLU A 478 3.75 -12.23 3.93
CA GLU A 478 3.64 -11.74 5.31
C GLU A 478 4.08 -12.72 6.44
N ALA A 479 3.94 -12.25 7.68
CA ALA A 479 3.91 -13.15 8.82
C ALA A 479 2.75 -14.13 8.62
N ASP A 480 2.91 -15.45 8.80
CA ASP A 480 1.80 -16.39 8.69
C ASP A 480 1.97 -17.54 9.68
N PHE A 481 0.85 -18.13 10.09
CA PHE A 481 0.82 -19.19 11.07
C PHE A 481 -0.31 -20.18 10.82
N THR A 482 -0.15 -21.39 11.34
CA THR A 482 -1.18 -22.43 11.31
C THR A 482 -1.50 -22.95 12.70
N SER A 483 -2.70 -23.46 12.90
CA SER A 483 -3.05 -24.31 14.04
C SER A 483 -3.19 -25.78 13.61
N ASN A 484 -2.99 -26.72 14.54
CA ASN A 484 -3.25 -28.14 14.29
C ASN A 484 -4.75 -28.48 14.12
N VAL A 485 -5.64 -27.63 14.66
CA VAL A 485 -7.10 -27.78 14.59
C VAL A 485 -7.75 -26.41 14.44
N ASN A 486 -8.94 -26.38 13.83
CA ASN A 486 -9.76 -25.16 13.72
C ASN A 486 -10.93 -25.16 14.73
N GLU A 487 -11.15 -26.27 15.44
CA GLU A 487 -12.13 -26.40 16.52
C GLU A 487 -11.53 -27.21 17.68
N ALA A 488 -11.79 -26.80 18.93
CA ALA A 488 -11.35 -27.51 20.14
C ALA A 488 -12.35 -27.30 21.30
N MET A 489 -12.32 -28.16 22.31
CA MET A 489 -13.10 -27.95 23.55
C MET A 489 -12.33 -27.07 24.54
N VAL A 490 -13.07 -26.40 25.45
CA VAL A 490 -12.47 -25.67 26.58
C VAL A 490 -11.50 -26.60 27.34
N GLY A 491 -10.26 -26.15 27.51
CA GLY A 491 -9.19 -26.90 28.16
C GLY A 491 -8.39 -27.86 27.27
N GLU A 492 -8.81 -28.11 26.02
CA GLU A 492 -8.00 -28.87 25.05
C GLU A 492 -6.86 -28.01 24.49
N THR A 493 -5.78 -28.67 24.09
CA THR A 493 -4.57 -28.02 23.56
C THR A 493 -4.68 -27.78 22.06
N VAL A 494 -4.48 -26.53 21.66
CA VAL A 494 -4.30 -26.08 20.28
C VAL A 494 -2.83 -25.72 20.09
N ILE A 495 -2.22 -26.24 19.03
CA ILE A 495 -0.80 -26.05 18.71
C ILE A 495 -0.69 -25.06 17.55
N PHE A 496 -0.04 -23.93 17.78
CA PHE A 496 0.24 -22.92 16.77
C PHE A 496 1.69 -23.02 16.27
N ASN A 497 1.88 -22.93 14.95
CA ASN A 497 3.20 -22.96 14.31
C ASN A 497 3.36 -21.73 13.42
N ASP A 498 4.52 -21.09 13.51
CA ASP A 498 5.00 -20.17 12.48
C ASP A 498 5.15 -20.92 11.15
N VAL A 499 4.60 -20.36 10.08
CA VAL A 499 4.84 -20.80 8.70
C VAL A 499 5.33 -19.67 7.83
N SER A 500 5.82 -18.58 8.44
CA SER A 500 6.39 -17.47 7.73
C SER A 500 7.57 -17.87 6.85
N CYS A 501 7.66 -17.16 5.74
CA CYS A 501 8.59 -17.42 4.66
C CYS A 501 10.07 -17.27 5.05
N LEU A 502 10.37 -16.33 5.96
CA LEU A 502 11.72 -16.03 6.43
C LEU A 502 11.87 -16.35 7.92
N THR A 503 13.11 -16.45 8.38
CA THR A 503 13.41 -16.46 9.82
C THR A 503 13.56 -15.04 10.33
N TYR A 504 12.88 -14.71 11.43
CA TYR A 504 12.88 -13.38 12.03
C TYR A 504 13.63 -13.38 13.37
N SER A 505 14.07 -12.21 13.82
CA SER A 505 14.81 -12.08 15.09
C SER A 505 13.88 -12.10 16.29
N THR A 506 12.67 -11.54 16.16
CA THR A 506 11.66 -11.49 17.22
C THR A 506 10.28 -11.92 16.70
N TYR A 507 9.54 -12.63 17.54
CA TYR A 507 8.18 -13.11 17.29
C TYR A 507 7.30 -12.69 18.46
N ASP A 508 6.19 -12.02 18.18
CA ASP A 508 5.22 -11.57 19.17
C ASP A 508 3.85 -12.18 18.86
N TRP A 509 3.54 -13.28 19.56
CA TRP A 509 2.26 -13.98 19.43
C TRP A 509 1.22 -13.44 20.40
N ASN A 510 -0.03 -13.34 19.95
CA ASN A 510 -1.21 -13.17 20.80
C ASN A 510 -2.27 -14.19 20.39
N PHE A 511 -2.64 -15.08 21.31
CA PHE A 511 -3.56 -16.18 21.03
C PHE A 511 -5.03 -15.86 21.32
N GLY A 512 -5.35 -14.61 21.65
CA GLY A 512 -6.73 -14.14 21.86
C GLY A 512 -7.27 -14.39 23.27
N GLU A 513 -8.55 -14.05 23.47
CA GLU A 513 -9.18 -14.03 24.79
C GLU A 513 -9.33 -15.44 25.41
N GLY A 514 -8.94 -15.55 26.68
CA GLY A 514 -9.03 -16.79 27.45
C GLY A 514 -7.91 -17.79 27.17
N ALA A 515 -6.92 -17.41 26.36
CA ALA A 515 -5.77 -18.25 26.06
C ALA A 515 -4.78 -18.36 27.23
N ASN A 516 -4.20 -19.53 27.42
CA ASN A 516 -3.10 -19.81 28.34
C ASN A 516 -2.04 -20.69 27.65
N PRO A 517 -0.83 -20.16 27.39
CA PRO A 517 -0.43 -18.77 27.61
C PRO A 517 -1.17 -17.80 26.69
N ALA A 518 -1.34 -16.53 27.10
CA ALA A 518 -2.01 -15.52 26.28
C ALA A 518 -1.12 -14.99 25.14
N THR A 519 0.19 -14.99 25.35
CA THR A 519 1.21 -14.56 24.40
C THR A 519 2.41 -15.50 24.45
N ALA A 520 3.20 -15.52 23.38
CA ALA A 520 4.45 -16.27 23.32
C ALA A 520 5.50 -15.55 22.45
N SER A 521 6.74 -16.01 22.57
CA SER A 521 7.86 -15.57 21.75
C SER A 521 8.57 -16.76 21.11
N GLY A 522 9.26 -16.53 20.00
CA GLY A 522 9.85 -17.55 19.14
C GLY A 522 8.86 -18.16 18.13
N PRO A 523 9.35 -18.97 17.17
CA PRO A 523 8.55 -19.52 16.06
C PRO A 523 7.55 -20.63 16.46
N GLY A 524 7.60 -21.11 17.70
CA GLY A 524 6.81 -22.26 18.15
C GLY A 524 7.51 -23.60 17.89
N PRO A 525 6.76 -24.73 17.93
CA PRO A 525 5.33 -24.83 18.20
C PRO A 525 4.95 -24.28 19.58
N HIS A 526 3.81 -23.59 19.65
CA HIS A 526 3.24 -23.09 20.90
C HIS A 526 1.98 -23.88 21.27
N GLU A 527 1.99 -24.52 22.43
CA GLU A 527 0.82 -25.20 22.98
C GLU A 527 -0.04 -24.22 23.79
N VAL A 528 -1.30 -24.05 23.39
CA VAL A 528 -2.23 -23.08 23.97
C VAL A 528 -3.52 -23.78 24.37
N THR A 529 -4.05 -23.44 25.54
CA THR A 529 -5.39 -23.88 26.00
C THR A 529 -6.30 -22.68 26.17
N TYR A 530 -7.61 -22.87 26.03
CA TYR A 530 -8.60 -21.80 26.18
C TYR A 530 -9.55 -22.07 27.34
N SER A 531 -9.78 -21.07 28.18
CA SER A 531 -10.68 -21.13 29.35
C SER A 531 -12.10 -20.63 29.07
N SER A 532 -12.35 -20.05 27.89
CA SER A 532 -13.66 -19.50 27.50
C SER A 532 -14.06 -19.98 26.11
N VAL A 533 -15.36 -20.20 25.93
CA VAL A 533 -15.96 -20.57 24.63
C VAL A 533 -15.94 -19.40 23.64
N GLY A 534 -16.18 -19.69 22.37
CA GLY A 534 -16.30 -18.72 21.29
C GLY A 534 -15.14 -18.77 20.29
N ALA A 535 -15.29 -18.02 19.21
CA ALA A 535 -14.28 -17.87 18.18
C ALA A 535 -13.10 -17.05 18.69
N LYS A 536 -11.88 -17.47 18.34
CA LYS A 536 -10.63 -16.87 18.82
C LYS A 536 -9.90 -16.21 17.66
N THR A 537 -9.54 -14.94 17.86
CA THR A 537 -8.68 -14.18 16.96
C THR A 537 -7.23 -14.31 17.41
N ILE A 538 -6.35 -14.70 16.50
CA ILE A 538 -4.91 -14.90 16.78
C ILE A 538 -4.12 -13.91 15.94
N SER A 539 -3.05 -13.36 16.50
CA SER A 539 -2.12 -12.51 15.78
C SER A 539 -0.65 -12.86 16.02
N LEU A 540 0.17 -12.55 15.02
CA LEU A 540 1.62 -12.73 15.02
C LEU A 540 2.26 -11.48 14.41
N SER A 541 3.16 -10.82 15.16
CA SER A 541 4.06 -9.78 14.63
C SER A 541 5.51 -10.30 14.62
N LEU A 542 6.26 -9.94 13.58
CA LEU A 542 7.64 -10.34 13.35
C LEU A 542 8.51 -9.09 13.24
N ASP A 543 9.65 -9.06 13.96
CA ASP A 543 10.60 -7.93 14.00
C ASP A 543 9.96 -6.53 14.25
N GLY A 544 8.85 -6.50 15.00
CA GLY A 544 8.09 -5.26 15.28
C GLY A 544 7.29 -4.72 14.09
N GLY A 545 7.13 -5.50 13.02
CA GLY A 545 6.29 -5.21 11.87
C GLY A 545 4.79 -5.24 12.18
N GLN A 546 3.95 -4.90 11.18
CA GLN A 546 2.50 -5.01 11.32
C GLN A 546 2.10 -6.48 11.57
N PRO A 547 1.24 -6.76 12.56
CA PRO A 547 0.83 -8.12 12.86
C PRO A 547 -0.11 -8.67 11.78
N ILE A 548 0.07 -9.93 11.38
CA ILE A 548 -1.01 -10.69 10.74
C ILE A 548 -2.08 -11.01 11.80
N ILE A 549 -3.35 -10.88 11.42
CA ILE A 549 -4.50 -11.16 12.29
C ILE A 549 -5.42 -12.14 11.56
N LYS A 550 -5.62 -13.33 12.12
CA LYS A 550 -6.66 -14.26 11.67
C LYS A 550 -7.83 -14.17 12.63
N GLU A 551 -8.88 -13.47 12.19
CA GLU A 551 -10.14 -13.33 12.94
C GLU A 551 -10.88 -14.67 12.97
N ASP A 552 -11.51 -14.97 14.10
CA ASP A 552 -12.33 -16.17 14.30
C ASP A 552 -11.64 -17.49 13.87
N TYR A 553 -10.32 -17.56 14.03
CA TYR A 553 -9.48 -18.60 13.44
C TYR A 553 -9.66 -19.98 14.08
N VAL A 554 -9.85 -20.02 15.41
CA VAL A 554 -10.10 -21.26 16.16
C VAL A 554 -11.40 -21.12 16.95
N GLN A 555 -12.33 -22.04 16.75
CA GLN A 555 -13.60 -22.07 17.49
C GLN A 555 -13.47 -22.93 18.76
N ILE A 556 -13.69 -22.33 19.93
CA ILE A 556 -13.68 -23.05 21.21
C ILE A 556 -15.09 -23.38 21.66
N ASN A 557 -15.38 -24.66 21.77
CA ASN A 557 -16.68 -25.20 22.16
C ASN A 557 -16.66 -25.72 23.59
N THR A 558 -17.86 -25.97 24.14
CA THR A 558 -18.02 -26.67 25.42
C THR A 558 -19.00 -27.82 25.24
N ALA A 559 -18.94 -28.82 26.12
CA ALA A 559 -19.87 -29.94 26.09
C ALA A 559 -21.31 -29.45 26.31
N ILE A 560 -22.25 -29.98 25.53
CA ILE A 560 -23.68 -29.73 25.63
C ILE A 560 -24.37 -30.99 26.13
N TYR A 561 -25.24 -30.85 27.12
CA TYR A 561 -26.10 -31.91 27.63
C TYR A 561 -27.58 -31.58 27.42
N VAL A 562 -28.38 -32.63 27.19
CA VAL A 562 -29.82 -32.53 26.98
C VAL A 562 -30.56 -32.76 28.28
N LEU A 563 -31.43 -31.82 28.65
CA LEU A 563 -32.44 -32.00 29.70
C LEU A 563 -33.80 -32.29 29.06
N THR A 564 -34.35 -33.47 29.31
CA THR A 564 -35.71 -33.85 28.92
C THR A 564 -36.64 -33.66 30.10
N VAL A 565 -37.57 -32.71 30.00
CA VAL A 565 -38.61 -32.49 31.02
C VAL A 565 -39.89 -33.22 30.60
N SER A 566 -40.49 -33.93 31.55
CA SER A 566 -41.75 -34.64 31.35
C SER A 566 -42.64 -34.59 32.60
N LYS A 567 -43.89 -35.01 32.46
CA LYS A 567 -44.83 -35.11 33.58
C LYS A 567 -45.71 -36.34 33.48
N GLU A 568 -46.22 -36.78 34.64
CA GLU A 568 -47.23 -37.81 34.78
C GLU A 568 -48.30 -37.35 35.78
N GLY A 569 -49.59 -37.56 35.47
CA GLY A 569 -50.70 -36.98 36.23
C GLY A 569 -51.04 -35.55 35.79
N ASN A 570 -51.94 -34.88 36.52
CA ASN A 570 -52.39 -33.52 36.19
C ASN A 570 -51.66 -32.44 37.00
N GLY A 571 -50.89 -31.64 36.28
CA GLY A 571 -50.12 -30.49 36.76
C GLY A 571 -49.32 -29.88 35.61
N GLU A 572 -48.58 -28.82 35.87
CA GLU A 572 -47.70 -28.14 34.91
C GLU A 572 -46.25 -28.18 35.39
N THR A 573 -45.30 -28.17 34.45
CA THR A 573 -43.88 -27.97 34.74
C THR A 573 -43.40 -26.69 34.08
N ASN A 574 -42.40 -26.04 34.67
CA ASN A 574 -41.62 -24.98 34.04
C ASN A 574 -40.13 -25.32 34.11
N PRO A 575 -39.40 -25.40 32.98
CA PRO A 575 -39.90 -25.39 31.61
C PRO A 575 -40.96 -26.48 31.33
N VAL A 576 -41.77 -26.24 30.31
CA VAL A 576 -42.81 -27.18 29.87
C VAL A 576 -42.17 -28.49 29.39
N PRO A 577 -42.92 -29.59 29.31
CA PRO A 577 -42.37 -30.85 28.81
C PRO A 577 -41.75 -30.70 27.42
N GLY A 578 -40.51 -31.16 27.26
CA GLY A 578 -39.70 -30.95 26.06
C GLY A 578 -38.22 -31.26 26.29
N GLU A 579 -37.40 -31.08 25.24
CA GLU A 579 -35.94 -31.21 25.27
C GLU A 579 -35.26 -29.84 25.22
N TYR A 580 -34.24 -29.67 26.05
CA TYR A 580 -33.51 -28.41 26.21
C TYR A 580 -32.01 -28.67 26.24
N ASN A 581 -31.24 -27.92 25.46
CA ASN A 581 -29.78 -28.03 25.40
C ASN A 581 -29.13 -27.04 26.37
N TYR A 582 -28.22 -27.53 27.20
CA TYR A 582 -27.48 -26.72 28.16
C TYR A 582 -25.98 -27.04 28.11
N ASN A 583 -25.15 -26.01 28.28
CA ASN A 583 -23.71 -26.20 28.44
C ASN A 583 -23.42 -26.96 29.75
N ILE A 584 -22.34 -27.73 29.79
CA ILE A 584 -21.86 -28.39 31.00
C ILE A 584 -21.75 -27.42 32.18
N GLY A 585 -22.22 -27.85 33.35
CA GLY A 585 -22.21 -27.07 34.59
C GLY A 585 -23.34 -26.05 34.72
N THR A 586 -24.22 -25.88 33.73
CA THR A 586 -25.37 -24.97 33.83
C THR A 586 -26.33 -25.44 34.92
N GLU A 587 -26.70 -24.55 35.85
CA GLU A 587 -27.77 -24.82 36.81
C GLU A 587 -29.14 -24.47 36.22
N VAL A 588 -30.06 -25.44 36.24
CA VAL A 588 -31.41 -25.34 35.68
C VAL A 588 -32.43 -25.53 36.79
N GLU A 589 -33.28 -24.54 37.00
CA GLU A 589 -34.39 -24.63 37.94
C GLU A 589 -35.64 -25.21 37.26
N LEU A 590 -36.25 -26.21 37.89
CA LEU A 590 -37.49 -26.84 37.45
C LEU A 590 -38.58 -26.64 38.51
N THR A 591 -39.74 -26.17 38.07
CA THR A 591 -40.91 -25.98 38.95
C THR A 591 -42.05 -26.88 38.53
N ALA A 592 -42.75 -27.50 39.49
CA ALA A 592 -43.95 -28.30 39.29
C ALA A 592 -45.15 -27.70 40.04
N THR A 593 -46.21 -27.41 39.30
CA THR A 593 -47.45 -26.79 39.79
C THR A 593 -48.61 -27.77 39.64
N PRO A 594 -49.13 -28.37 40.73
CA PRO A 594 -50.25 -29.31 40.65
C PRO A 594 -51.54 -28.64 40.16
N SER A 595 -52.35 -29.35 39.36
CA SER A 595 -53.69 -28.91 39.02
C SER A 595 -54.65 -29.08 40.21
N SER A 596 -55.80 -28.39 40.19
CA SER A 596 -56.81 -28.52 41.25
C SER A 596 -57.21 -29.99 41.48
N GLY A 597 -57.19 -30.44 42.74
CA GLY A 597 -57.46 -31.84 43.13
C GLY A 597 -56.26 -32.79 43.06
N TRP A 598 -55.10 -32.30 42.63
CA TRP A 598 -53.85 -33.06 42.53
C TRP A 598 -52.78 -32.46 43.45
N LYS A 599 -51.83 -33.29 43.87
CA LYS A 599 -50.61 -32.85 44.55
C LYS A 599 -49.38 -33.39 43.82
N LEU A 600 -48.26 -32.69 43.92
CA LEU A 600 -46.98 -33.24 43.48
C LEU A 600 -46.64 -34.40 44.40
N SER A 601 -46.47 -35.59 43.84
CA SER A 601 -46.03 -36.77 44.58
C SER A 601 -44.51 -36.77 44.70
N LYS A 602 -43.81 -36.56 43.58
CA LYS A 602 -42.35 -36.54 43.52
C LYS A 602 -41.81 -35.98 42.21
N TRP A 603 -40.56 -35.57 42.25
CA TRP A 603 -39.70 -35.47 41.07
C TRP A 603 -38.87 -36.74 40.93
N GLU A 604 -38.80 -37.29 39.72
CA GLU A 604 -37.82 -38.30 39.34
C GLU A 604 -36.79 -37.68 38.39
N VAL A 605 -35.50 -37.91 38.65
CA VAL A 605 -34.41 -37.52 37.77
C VAL A 605 -33.63 -38.77 37.40
N ASN A 606 -33.46 -39.04 36.10
CA ASN A 606 -32.81 -40.24 35.57
C ASN A 606 -33.37 -41.56 36.15
N GLY A 607 -34.70 -41.60 36.37
CA GLY A 607 -35.41 -42.78 36.87
C GLY A 607 -35.29 -43.02 38.38
N SER A 608 -34.61 -42.14 39.12
CA SER A 608 -34.53 -42.18 40.58
C SER A 608 -35.34 -41.06 41.22
N VAL A 609 -35.92 -41.32 42.39
CA VAL A 609 -36.65 -40.29 43.14
C VAL A 609 -35.66 -39.22 43.60
N TYR A 610 -35.86 -37.99 43.13
CA TYR A 610 -35.02 -36.84 43.46
C TYR A 610 -35.52 -36.14 44.72
N THR A 611 -36.82 -35.85 44.80
CA THR A 611 -37.48 -35.29 45.98
C THR A 611 -38.97 -35.66 45.98
N THR A 612 -39.58 -35.71 47.16
CA THR A 612 -41.02 -35.97 47.34
C THR A 612 -41.77 -34.80 47.96
N THR A 613 -41.07 -33.72 48.29
CA THR A 613 -41.62 -32.60 49.08
C THR A 613 -41.43 -31.24 48.44
N GLU A 614 -40.47 -31.09 47.53
CA GLU A 614 -40.14 -29.79 46.94
C GLU A 614 -40.78 -29.64 45.56
N SER A 615 -41.54 -28.55 45.39
CA SER A 615 -42.14 -28.18 44.11
C SER A 615 -41.15 -27.49 43.16
N ILE A 616 -39.99 -27.06 43.66
CA ILE A 616 -38.93 -26.43 42.89
C ILE A 616 -37.64 -27.21 43.15
N ILE A 617 -36.93 -27.60 42.10
CA ILE A 617 -35.64 -28.29 42.17
C ILE A 617 -34.62 -27.62 41.26
N SER A 618 -33.34 -27.70 41.61
CA SER A 618 -32.23 -27.21 40.77
C SER A 618 -31.34 -28.37 40.35
N LEU A 619 -31.04 -28.46 39.05
CA LEU A 619 -30.21 -29.50 38.44
C LEU A 619 -28.96 -28.86 37.80
N THR A 620 -27.78 -29.40 38.10
CA THR A 620 -26.54 -29.00 37.41
C THR A 620 -26.30 -29.93 36.23
N MET A 621 -26.28 -29.40 35.02
CA MET A 621 -26.16 -30.17 33.78
C MET A 621 -24.74 -30.69 33.56
N ASN A 622 -24.44 -31.88 34.09
CA ASN A 622 -23.14 -32.55 33.92
C ASN A 622 -23.22 -33.85 33.11
N GLU A 623 -24.43 -34.23 32.69
CA GLU A 623 -24.76 -35.36 31.83
C GLU A 623 -26.14 -35.12 31.20
N ASN A 624 -26.56 -35.96 30.26
CA ASN A 624 -27.94 -35.94 29.79
C ASN A 624 -28.88 -36.35 30.94
N MET A 625 -29.91 -35.56 31.18
CA MET A 625 -30.83 -35.74 32.31
C MET A 625 -32.27 -35.83 31.84
N ILE A 626 -33.05 -36.70 32.47
CA ILE A 626 -34.49 -36.81 32.29
C ILE A 626 -35.16 -36.46 33.61
N ALA A 627 -35.87 -35.33 33.66
CA ALA A 627 -36.62 -34.88 34.84
C ALA A 627 -38.12 -35.08 34.64
N LYS A 628 -38.78 -35.79 35.55
CA LYS A 628 -40.20 -36.13 35.48
C LYS A 628 -40.93 -35.70 36.75
N ALA A 629 -41.89 -34.79 36.61
CA ALA A 629 -42.80 -34.43 37.70
C ALA A 629 -43.98 -35.40 37.74
N ILE A 630 -44.19 -36.09 38.86
CA ILE A 630 -45.29 -37.04 39.03
C ILE A 630 -46.31 -36.46 40.01
N PHE A 631 -47.54 -36.27 39.53
CA PHE A 631 -48.68 -35.78 40.30
C PHE A 631 -49.62 -36.93 40.62
N THR A 632 -50.28 -36.88 41.79
CA THR A 632 -51.29 -37.86 42.23
C THR A 632 -52.56 -37.16 42.70
N GLU A 633 -53.71 -37.79 42.49
CA GLU A 633 -55.01 -37.31 42.99
C GLU A 633 -55.07 -37.30 44.53
N ASN A 634 -55.75 -36.31 45.09
CA ASN A 634 -56.07 -36.29 46.52
C ASN A 634 -57.16 -37.35 46.82
N VAL A 635 -56.78 -38.49 47.43
CA VAL A 635 -57.68 -39.65 47.70
C VAL A 635 -58.12 -39.79 49.17
N GLY A 636 -58.08 -38.72 49.96
CA GLY A 636 -58.54 -38.71 51.35
C GLY A 636 -59.48 -37.54 51.66
N ILE A 637 -60.58 -37.81 52.38
CA ILE A 637 -61.42 -36.79 53.03
C ILE A 637 -60.72 -36.15 54.24
N ASP A 638 -59.60 -36.73 54.71
CA ASP A 638 -58.90 -36.32 55.93
C ASP A 638 -57.76 -35.30 55.77
N ASP A 639 -57.52 -34.77 54.57
CA ASP A 639 -56.60 -33.63 54.39
C ASP A 639 -57.36 -32.30 54.22
N ASN A 640 -58.37 -32.11 55.06
CA ASN A 640 -58.92 -30.80 55.36
C ASN A 640 -59.03 -30.59 56.89
N THR A 641 -57.96 -30.93 57.60
CA THR A 641 -57.80 -30.60 59.02
C THR A 641 -57.27 -29.18 59.17
N SER A 642 -58.18 -28.22 59.00
CA SER A 642 -58.06 -26.94 59.66
C SER A 642 -59.42 -26.55 60.22
N ALA A 643 -59.54 -26.64 61.56
CA ALA A 643 -60.55 -26.04 62.46
C ALA A 643 -61.94 -26.75 62.60
N GLN A 644 -62.65 -26.87 63.75
CA GLN A 644 -62.55 -26.23 65.08
C GLN A 644 -63.65 -26.74 66.08
N VAL A 645 -63.89 -28.05 66.26
CA VAL A 645 -64.86 -28.55 67.28
C VAL A 645 -64.26 -29.67 68.13
N ASN A 646 -64.24 -29.50 69.46
CA ASN A 646 -63.73 -30.49 70.41
C ASN A 646 -64.80 -30.86 71.44
N VAL A 647 -64.97 -32.15 71.72
CA VAL A 647 -65.98 -32.69 72.66
C VAL A 647 -65.28 -33.48 73.75
N PHE A 648 -65.40 -33.05 75.01
CA PHE A 648 -64.74 -33.70 76.14
C PHE A 648 -65.52 -33.55 77.47
N PRO A 649 -65.37 -34.49 78.42
CA PRO A 649 -64.75 -35.80 78.24
C PRO A 649 -65.59 -36.70 77.32
N ASN A 650 -64.91 -37.51 76.50
CA ASN A 650 -65.52 -38.53 75.67
C ASN A 650 -64.63 -39.80 75.73
N PRO A 651 -65.00 -40.86 76.47
CA PRO A 651 -66.32 -41.12 77.04
C PRO A 651 -66.72 -40.22 78.24
N THR A 652 -68.02 -39.98 78.43
CA THR A 652 -68.61 -39.19 79.53
C THR A 652 -69.44 -40.04 80.51
N ASP A 653 -69.52 -39.65 81.78
CA ASP A 653 -70.41 -40.26 82.79
C ASP A 653 -71.80 -39.59 82.84
N GLY A 654 -72.05 -38.61 81.97
CA GLY A 654 -73.32 -37.89 81.87
C GLY A 654 -73.14 -36.41 81.54
N MET A 655 -72.04 -35.77 81.95
CA MET A 655 -71.74 -34.37 81.65
C MET A 655 -70.60 -34.23 80.63
N LEU A 656 -70.80 -33.46 79.57
CA LEU A 656 -69.78 -33.18 78.56
C LEU A 656 -69.77 -31.72 78.15
N THR A 657 -68.65 -31.25 77.60
CA THR A 657 -68.48 -29.91 77.06
C THR A 657 -68.13 -29.99 75.58
N VAL A 658 -68.83 -29.18 74.80
CA VAL A 658 -68.55 -28.96 73.38
C VAL A 658 -67.92 -27.58 73.25
N ASN A 659 -66.66 -27.54 72.82
CA ASN A 659 -65.92 -26.32 72.56
C ASN A 659 -65.85 -26.05 71.05
N MET A 660 -66.19 -24.83 70.68
CA MET A 660 -66.08 -24.28 69.34
C MET A 660 -65.21 -23.01 69.41
N ASN A 661 -64.15 -22.92 68.62
CA ASN A 661 -63.33 -21.70 68.61
C ASN A 661 -64.08 -20.61 67.80
N GLN A 662 -64.82 -19.75 68.51
CA GLN A 662 -65.65 -18.64 68.01
C GLN A 662 -66.81 -19.06 67.08
N SER A 663 -68.05 -18.96 67.58
CA SER A 663 -69.23 -18.98 66.73
C SER A 663 -69.40 -17.61 66.05
N LYS A 664 -69.22 -17.58 64.72
CA LYS A 664 -69.87 -16.57 63.87
C LYS A 664 -71.23 -17.16 63.49
N GLY A 665 -72.31 -16.52 63.91
CA GLY A 665 -73.69 -16.99 63.72
C GLY A 665 -74.22 -18.01 64.75
N ASP A 666 -75.54 -18.22 64.72
CA ASP A 666 -76.25 -19.16 65.57
C ASP A 666 -76.11 -20.60 65.04
N TYR A 667 -75.75 -21.54 65.91
CA TYR A 667 -75.66 -22.96 65.60
C TYR A 667 -76.76 -23.75 66.30
N VAL A 668 -77.31 -24.74 65.63
CA VAL A 668 -78.21 -25.72 66.25
C VAL A 668 -77.41 -26.98 66.55
N LEU A 669 -77.36 -27.36 67.82
CA LEU A 669 -76.77 -28.59 68.29
C LEU A 669 -77.89 -29.58 68.62
N SER A 670 -77.81 -30.78 68.06
CA SER A 670 -78.65 -31.91 68.47
C SER A 670 -77.80 -33.14 68.77
N ILE A 671 -78.28 -33.94 69.73
CA ILE A 671 -77.71 -35.25 70.07
C ILE A 671 -78.80 -36.30 69.90
N SER A 672 -78.48 -37.35 69.14
CA SER A 672 -79.36 -38.49 68.93
C SER A 672 -78.74 -39.79 69.43
N ASN A 673 -79.58 -40.74 69.82
CA ASN A 673 -79.15 -42.10 70.14
C ASN A 673 -78.89 -42.92 68.85
N ILE A 674 -78.37 -44.14 68.97
CA ILE A 674 -78.11 -45.03 67.81
C ILE A 674 -79.34 -45.38 66.96
N GLN A 675 -80.56 -45.17 67.46
CA GLN A 675 -81.81 -45.37 66.71
C GLN A 675 -82.23 -44.10 65.95
N GLY A 676 -81.45 -43.01 66.04
CA GLY A 676 -81.73 -41.73 65.42
C GLY A 676 -82.73 -40.85 66.17
N GLN A 677 -83.16 -41.27 67.38
CA GLN A 677 -84.06 -40.47 68.20
C GLN A 677 -83.27 -39.35 68.90
N GLU A 678 -83.71 -38.10 68.74
CA GLU A 678 -83.10 -36.93 69.37
C GLU A 678 -83.39 -36.93 70.89
N VAL A 679 -82.32 -36.85 71.68
CA VAL A 679 -82.38 -36.91 73.16
C VAL A 679 -81.98 -35.58 73.82
N TYR A 680 -81.33 -34.69 73.06
CA TYR A 680 -80.95 -33.36 73.51
C TYR A 680 -80.89 -32.41 72.31
N GLN A 681 -81.38 -31.18 72.48
CA GLN A 681 -81.26 -30.12 71.50
C GLN A 681 -81.00 -28.80 72.21
N SER A 682 -80.08 -28.01 71.66
CA SER A 682 -79.83 -26.65 72.14
C SER A 682 -79.39 -25.76 70.99
N MET A 683 -79.59 -24.45 71.17
CA MET A 683 -79.07 -23.43 70.28
C MET A 683 -77.83 -22.82 70.91
N ILE A 684 -76.77 -22.67 70.11
CA ILE A 684 -75.54 -22.00 70.48
C ILE A 684 -75.55 -20.64 69.79
N PRO A 685 -75.85 -19.55 70.51
CA PRO A 685 -75.91 -18.23 69.91
C PRO A 685 -74.52 -17.75 69.45
N GLU A 686 -74.52 -16.80 68.53
CA GLU A 686 -73.31 -16.10 68.09
C GLU A 686 -72.49 -15.56 69.27
N GLY A 687 -71.17 -15.78 69.26
CA GLY A 687 -70.24 -15.38 70.32
C GLY A 687 -70.04 -16.39 71.46
N GLN A 688 -70.87 -17.43 71.58
CA GLN A 688 -70.69 -18.49 72.58
C GLN A 688 -69.76 -19.60 72.07
N SER A 689 -68.58 -19.75 72.70
CA SER A 689 -67.53 -20.70 72.30
C SER A 689 -67.57 -22.05 73.03
N SER A 690 -68.45 -22.23 74.01
CA SER A 690 -68.57 -23.50 74.72
C SER A 690 -69.98 -23.75 75.25
N VAL A 691 -70.41 -25.00 75.21
CA VAL A 691 -71.71 -25.46 75.75
C VAL A 691 -71.50 -26.71 76.58
N ILE A 692 -72.05 -26.70 77.79
CA ILE A 692 -72.08 -27.86 78.69
C ILE A 692 -73.41 -28.58 78.48
N ILE A 693 -73.33 -29.90 78.31
CA ILE A 693 -74.46 -30.78 78.03
C ILE A 693 -74.57 -31.82 79.13
N ASP A 694 -75.78 -31.97 79.66
CA ASP A 694 -76.15 -32.99 80.63
C ASP A 694 -76.99 -34.08 79.97
N LEU A 695 -76.38 -35.24 79.79
CA LEU A 695 -76.98 -36.48 79.32
C LEU A 695 -77.24 -37.46 80.47
N SER A 696 -77.04 -37.09 81.74
CA SER A 696 -77.08 -38.00 82.89
C SER A 696 -78.42 -38.75 83.03
N ALA A 697 -79.52 -38.20 82.51
CA ALA A 697 -80.83 -38.82 82.52
C ALA A 697 -81.03 -39.93 81.45
N GLN A 698 -80.11 -40.08 80.50
CA GLN A 698 -80.20 -41.09 79.44
C GLN A 698 -79.71 -42.48 79.93
N PRO A 699 -79.73 -43.54 79.12
CA PRO A 699 -78.97 -44.76 79.40
C PRO A 699 -77.48 -44.64 78.99
N ALA A 700 -76.62 -45.55 79.47
CA ALA A 700 -75.27 -45.73 78.92
C ALA A 700 -75.34 -46.24 77.47
N GLY A 701 -74.46 -45.74 76.59
CA GLY A 701 -74.49 -46.08 75.16
C GLY A 701 -73.79 -45.06 74.27
N VAL A 702 -73.85 -45.30 72.95
CA VAL A 702 -73.29 -44.40 71.92
C VAL A 702 -74.35 -43.41 71.46
N TYR A 703 -73.94 -42.16 71.31
CA TYR A 703 -74.74 -41.04 70.85
C TYR A 703 -73.98 -40.29 69.75
N PHE A 704 -74.71 -39.62 68.86
CA PHE A 704 -74.11 -38.80 67.80
C PHE A 704 -74.49 -37.35 68.01
N ILE A 705 -73.48 -36.48 68.10
CA ILE A 705 -73.68 -35.04 68.11
C ILE A 705 -73.63 -34.51 66.68
N ARG A 706 -74.62 -33.69 66.35
CA ARG A 706 -74.70 -32.94 65.10
C ARG A 706 -74.82 -31.45 65.41
N ILE A 707 -73.95 -30.63 64.81
CA ILE A 707 -74.00 -29.18 64.95
C ILE A 707 -74.12 -28.57 63.56
N ILE A 708 -75.12 -27.71 63.34
CA ILE A 708 -75.44 -27.12 62.04
C ILE A 708 -75.55 -25.60 62.18
N GLY A 709 -74.79 -24.86 61.39
CA GLY A 709 -74.81 -23.40 61.36
C GLY A 709 -73.85 -22.87 60.29
N GLU A 710 -74.17 -21.70 59.72
CA GLU A 710 -73.39 -21.05 58.66
C GLU A 710 -72.96 -21.96 57.48
N GLY A 711 -73.85 -22.86 57.05
CA GLY A 711 -73.59 -23.77 55.93
C GLY A 711 -72.68 -24.96 56.26
N ASN A 712 -72.22 -25.09 57.50
CA ASN A 712 -71.37 -26.19 57.97
C ASN A 712 -72.18 -27.21 58.77
N VAL A 713 -71.78 -28.48 58.67
CA VAL A 713 -72.33 -29.59 59.48
C VAL A 713 -71.17 -30.31 60.15
N PHE A 714 -71.14 -30.29 61.48
CA PHE A 714 -70.19 -31.05 62.28
C PHE A 714 -70.86 -32.29 62.86
N LEU A 715 -70.18 -33.43 62.78
CA LEU A 715 -70.64 -34.69 63.33
C LEU A 715 -69.52 -35.29 64.18
N ASN A 716 -69.86 -35.75 65.38
CA ASN A 716 -68.93 -36.48 66.24
C ASN A 716 -69.67 -37.58 67.00
N GLU A 717 -68.95 -38.63 67.40
CA GLU A 717 -69.46 -39.71 68.23
C GLU A 717 -69.24 -39.38 69.71
N ILE A 718 -70.22 -39.66 70.56
CA ILE A 718 -70.15 -39.51 72.02
C ILE A 718 -70.44 -40.86 72.66
N ILE A 719 -69.55 -41.30 73.55
CA ILE A 719 -69.71 -42.53 74.31
C ILE A 719 -70.11 -42.15 75.74
N ARG A 720 -71.29 -42.57 76.19
CA ARG A 720 -71.70 -42.44 77.58
C ARG A 720 -71.53 -43.76 78.32
N LYS A 721 -70.78 -43.74 79.42
CA LYS A 721 -70.53 -44.90 80.28
C LYS A 721 -71.69 -45.23 81.21
#